data_AF-A0A3P6UZJ3-F1
#
_entry.id   AF-A0A3P6UZJ3-F1
#
_cell.length_a   1.000
_cell.length_b   1.000
_cell.length_c   1.000
_cell.angle_alpha   90.00
_cell.angle_beta   90.00
_cell.angle_gamma   90.00
#
_symmetry.space_group_name_H-M   'P 1'
#
loop_
_entity.id
_entity.type
_entity.pdbx_description
1 polymer ?
#
loop_
_entity_poly.entity_id
_entity_poly.type
_entity_poly.pdbx_seq_one_letter_code
_entity_poly.pdbx_strand_id
1 'polypeptide(L)'
;MVPNIRYIGNYDINAEGKFLWEILCQLRNLGIGRIVTKNEWARKWPKQPSYLKIVQACPNMDRWLLRGKLWANWTFRGINLGLYEFASDLARSDWRLIHKHEEDEFVKCDNPMQPIEYPKTMPLPPYLRAVCENGDIVKMDEKRINLELSLDPQFSMIKHLFKQVDIEHGNCIYAETKPEIWLDLYGDEMPTKVEAWTVGPAELRPHFDSSLPTPCPPELENMSFPEFKFNSPNLESISDVLVSNTLNAVMVEPVKMILVTGGVISGVGKGIISSSLGVLLKAHGYRVSFIKIDPYINIDAGTFSPFEHGEVFVLDDGGEVDLDLGNYERFLNIRLTRDNNITTGKIYQQVIERERRGDYLGKTVQTIPHITSAIIEWVERVAAIPVDATNQRPEVCIIELGGTIGDIESMPFVAAFEKFQRPAFKDQLMTVHVSVILEPKSTGEQKTKPMQNSMRNLRASGLTPDLLVCRSERPINIALREKIAAFGMVELEQIICVHDVSNIYQVPLLLHKQNVLEMIVERLKLTAVNTEGTLMLKPNLFQWTHLSNLCDSFQSEVRIALVGKYVRIPDAYASLNKALRHSAIHAKRQLVISYIHSEHLEEPHGSEHVSDYNCAWETIKQCQGIVVPGGFGGRGIEGKIAACKYARENNIPFLGICLGMQCAAIEFARSVCGIEGANSTEFDKTVVGEQQIVIDMPEHKGDEKGMGGTMRLGLRDTLFLTENCKLRKLYDTKKISERHRHRYEVNPRIVPKLSRAGLLFVGMGTNEDMVHVDGSTSSHSSLLKLAESETSKTVEEKNTEEVHAASEREILLSKIEDLCAIEDDKIGVASVRMEIFELQGHPYFVGVQFHPEYLSHPLQPSPPLFGLICAASGQLESFLRGSKVPSPMSVLKAAENYSPNIGENVIQATHLYVNEISTLDRNIDEAVLSSNSEC
;
A
#
# COMPACT_ATOMS: atom_id res chain seq x y z
N MET A 1 -36.83 9.94 -25.26
CA MET A 1 -38.20 9.63 -24.82
C MET A 1 -38.12 8.49 -23.80
N VAL A 2 -38.38 8.79 -22.53
CA VAL A 2 -38.47 7.78 -21.47
C VAL A 2 -39.83 7.08 -21.59
N PRO A 3 -39.94 5.75 -21.52
CA PRO A 3 -41.24 5.08 -21.59
C PRO A 3 -42.08 5.46 -20.36
N ASN A 4 -43.16 6.19 -20.59
CA ASN A 4 -44.20 6.49 -19.59
C ASN A 4 -44.96 5.21 -19.25
N ILE A 5 -44.47 4.44 -18.26
CA ILE A 5 -45.25 3.36 -17.67
C ILE A 5 -46.36 3.99 -16.84
N ARG A 6 -47.56 4.13 -17.42
CA ARG A 6 -48.77 4.56 -16.70
C ARG A 6 -49.26 3.42 -15.79
N TYR A 7 -48.87 3.46 -14.52
CA TYR A 7 -49.55 2.66 -13.48
C TYR A 7 -50.97 3.20 -13.27
N ILE A 8 -51.98 2.37 -13.53
CA ILE A 8 -53.39 2.70 -13.35
C ILE A 8 -53.79 2.32 -11.92
N GLY A 9 -53.51 3.20 -10.96
CA GLY A 9 -54.00 3.09 -9.58
C GLY A 9 -55.49 3.43 -9.45
N ASN A 10 -56.17 2.78 -8.51
CA ASN A 10 -57.56 3.04 -8.11
C ASN A 10 -57.64 4.25 -7.17
N TYR A 11 -58.72 5.04 -7.26
CA TYR A 11 -58.87 6.29 -6.49
C TYR A 11 -59.29 6.08 -5.03
N ASP A 12 -59.98 4.97 -4.72
CA ASP A 12 -60.43 4.63 -3.37
C ASP A 12 -59.63 3.44 -2.84
N ILE A 13 -58.64 3.74 -2.01
CA ILE A 13 -57.84 2.75 -1.29
C ILE A 13 -58.05 3.03 0.19
N ASN A 14 -58.56 2.05 0.93
CA ASN A 14 -58.53 2.10 2.38
C ASN A 14 -57.07 1.85 2.83
N ALA A 15 -56.38 2.93 3.20
CA ALA A 15 -54.93 3.01 3.38
C ALA A 15 -54.54 3.31 4.84
N GLU A 16 -55.40 2.95 5.80
CA GLU A 16 -55.05 3.02 7.22
C GLU A 16 -54.16 1.83 7.59
N GLY A 17 -53.03 2.10 8.24
CA GLY A 17 -52.19 1.07 8.83
C GLY A 17 -51.23 0.35 7.87
N LYS A 18 -50.92 0.97 6.72
CA LYS A 18 -50.06 0.39 5.68
C LYS A 18 -48.72 1.08 5.61
N PHE A 19 -47.71 0.36 5.10
CA PHE A 19 -46.41 0.97 4.86
C PHE A 19 -46.50 2.01 3.74
N LEU A 20 -45.65 3.04 3.82
CA LEU A 20 -45.69 4.16 2.87
C LEU A 20 -45.65 3.70 1.41
N TRP A 21 -44.73 2.80 1.06
CA TRP A 21 -44.59 2.30 -0.31
C TRP A 21 -45.76 1.42 -0.77
N GLU A 22 -46.46 0.73 0.13
CA GLU A 22 -47.70 0.00 -0.22
C GLU A 22 -48.80 0.97 -0.64
N ILE A 23 -48.89 2.14 0.00
CA ILE A 23 -49.83 3.20 -0.34
C ILE A 23 -49.44 3.82 -1.69
N LEU A 24 -48.17 4.20 -1.87
CA LEU A 24 -47.73 4.90 -3.08
C LEU A 24 -47.82 4.04 -4.34
N CYS A 25 -47.49 2.75 -4.26
CA CYS A 25 -47.57 1.83 -5.39
C CYS A 25 -49.01 1.60 -5.89
N GLN A 26 -50.02 1.85 -5.05
CA GLN A 26 -51.43 1.71 -5.44
C GLN A 26 -52.02 3.01 -6.05
N LEU A 27 -51.29 4.13 -5.96
CA LEU A 27 -51.72 5.42 -6.50
C LEU A 27 -51.18 5.68 -7.91
N ARG A 28 -51.95 6.40 -8.74
CA ARG A 28 -51.47 6.89 -10.03
C ARG A 28 -50.27 7.82 -9.83
N ASN A 29 -49.26 7.70 -10.69
CA ASN A 29 -48.01 8.45 -10.63
C ASN A 29 -47.34 8.41 -9.24
N LEU A 30 -47.44 7.27 -8.53
CA LEU A 30 -46.85 7.07 -7.20
C LEU A 30 -47.32 8.10 -6.14
N GLY A 31 -48.51 8.67 -6.32
CA GLY A 31 -49.07 9.64 -5.39
C GLY A 31 -48.44 11.04 -5.48
N ILE A 32 -47.72 11.39 -6.55
CA ILE A 32 -47.21 12.76 -6.75
C ILE A 32 -48.36 13.77 -6.60
N GLY A 33 -48.14 14.78 -5.75
CA GLY A 33 -49.10 15.82 -5.40
C GLY A 33 -50.03 15.48 -4.23
N ARG A 34 -50.10 14.22 -3.78
CA ARG A 34 -50.95 13.78 -2.66
C ARG A 34 -50.30 14.00 -1.31
N ILE A 35 -51.14 14.05 -0.27
CA ILE A 35 -50.74 14.23 1.12
C ILE A 35 -50.83 12.91 1.89
N VAL A 36 -49.75 12.55 2.59
CA VAL A 36 -49.70 11.42 3.52
C VAL A 36 -49.26 11.89 4.90
N THR A 37 -49.81 11.30 5.95
CA THR A 37 -49.46 11.57 7.35
C THR A 37 -49.18 10.28 8.10
N LYS A 38 -48.33 10.31 9.13
CA LYS A 38 -48.27 9.20 10.09
C LYS A 38 -49.51 9.22 10.98
N ASN A 39 -50.03 8.05 11.32
CA ASN A 39 -51.17 7.92 12.24
C ASN A 39 -50.86 8.54 13.62
N GLU A 40 -49.62 8.40 14.09
CA GLU A 40 -49.18 8.96 15.36
C GLU A 40 -49.21 10.49 15.38
N TRP A 41 -48.83 11.15 14.29
CA TRP A 41 -48.85 12.61 14.20
C TRP A 41 -50.26 13.17 14.29
N ALA A 42 -51.20 12.57 13.56
CA ALA A 42 -52.60 12.94 13.59
C ALA A 42 -53.22 12.73 14.99
N ARG A 43 -52.79 11.71 15.74
CA ARG A 43 -53.24 11.48 17.13
C ARG A 43 -52.61 12.46 18.13
N LYS A 44 -51.29 12.68 18.05
CA LYS A 44 -50.56 13.51 19.03
C LYS A 44 -50.86 14.99 18.87
N TRP A 45 -51.05 15.47 17.63
CA TRP A 45 -51.23 16.90 17.35
C TRP A 45 -52.39 17.19 16.39
N PRO A 46 -53.65 16.91 16.78
CA PRO A 46 -54.81 17.02 15.89
C PRO A 46 -55.10 18.44 15.40
N LYS A 47 -54.60 19.47 16.11
CA LYS A 47 -54.74 20.89 15.75
C LYS A 47 -53.49 21.49 15.07
N GLN A 48 -52.43 20.69 14.88
CA GLN A 48 -51.17 21.10 14.25
C GLN A 48 -50.75 20.04 13.23
N PRO A 49 -51.24 20.14 11.98
CA PRO A 49 -51.05 19.08 11.00
C PRO A 49 -49.58 18.85 10.69
N SER A 50 -49.18 17.58 10.65
CA SER A 50 -47.87 17.14 10.19
C SER A 50 -48.08 16.16 9.05
N TYR A 51 -47.46 16.41 7.90
CA TYR A 51 -47.67 15.60 6.70
C TYR A 51 -46.54 15.75 5.70
N LEU A 52 -46.50 14.82 4.74
CA LEU A 52 -45.64 14.86 3.57
C LEU A 52 -46.49 15.10 2.33
N LYS A 53 -46.18 16.16 1.58
CA LYS A 53 -46.75 16.37 0.24
C LYS A 53 -45.77 15.88 -0.80
N ILE A 54 -46.13 14.82 -1.51
CA ILE A 54 -45.21 14.08 -2.37
C ILE A 54 -44.89 14.90 -3.61
N VAL A 55 -43.60 15.12 -3.87
CA VAL A 55 -43.12 15.86 -5.05
C VAL A 55 -42.62 14.89 -6.11
N GLN A 56 -41.85 13.88 -5.72
CA GLN A 56 -41.32 12.86 -6.61
C GLN A 56 -41.11 11.55 -5.85
N ALA A 57 -41.33 10.41 -6.49
CA ALA A 57 -41.07 9.10 -5.92
C ALA A 57 -40.41 8.20 -6.97
N CYS A 58 -39.35 7.50 -6.56
CA CYS A 58 -38.60 6.54 -7.38
C CYS A 58 -38.55 5.19 -6.64
N PRO A 59 -39.37 4.21 -7.02
CA PRO A 59 -39.32 2.87 -6.41
C PRO A 59 -38.04 2.17 -6.86
N ASN A 60 -37.43 1.40 -5.95
CA ASN A 60 -36.37 0.47 -6.27
C ASN A 60 -37.02 -0.82 -6.82
N MET A 61 -36.59 -1.29 -7.99
CA MET A 61 -37.26 -2.33 -8.78
C MET A 61 -36.93 -3.75 -8.28
N ASP A 62 -36.91 -3.96 -6.97
CA ASP A 62 -36.80 -5.29 -6.37
C ASP A 62 -38.19 -5.80 -5.99
N ARG A 63 -38.60 -6.95 -6.55
CA ARG A 63 -39.98 -7.47 -6.55
C ARG A 63 -40.54 -7.76 -5.15
N TRP A 64 -39.67 -7.78 -4.13
CA TRP A 64 -39.99 -8.21 -2.77
C TRP A 64 -39.81 -7.13 -1.70
N LEU A 65 -39.07 -6.05 -1.98
CA LEU A 65 -38.61 -5.14 -0.91
C LEU A 65 -39.46 -3.90 -0.70
N LEU A 66 -40.29 -3.47 -1.66
CA LEU A 66 -41.13 -2.24 -1.57
C LEU A 66 -40.36 -1.04 -0.98
N ARG A 67 -39.13 -0.81 -1.46
CA ARG A 67 -38.27 0.32 -1.05
C ARG A 67 -38.10 1.27 -2.22
N GLY A 68 -37.73 2.52 -1.93
CA GLY A 68 -37.47 3.53 -2.95
C GLY A 68 -37.02 4.84 -2.32
N LYS A 69 -36.68 5.81 -3.18
CA LYS A 69 -36.40 7.19 -2.79
C LYS A 69 -37.65 8.04 -2.94
N LEU A 70 -37.97 8.83 -1.92
CA LEU A 70 -39.12 9.73 -1.91
C LEU A 70 -38.65 11.16 -1.64
N TRP A 71 -39.06 12.11 -2.49
CA TRP A 71 -38.94 13.53 -2.24
C TRP A 71 -40.31 14.10 -1.93
N ALA A 72 -40.46 14.71 -0.76
CA ALA A 72 -41.70 15.33 -0.34
C ALA A 72 -41.42 16.65 0.39
N ASN A 73 -42.32 17.62 0.21
CA ASN A 73 -42.34 18.79 1.07
C ASN A 73 -42.88 18.38 2.42
N TRP A 74 -42.07 18.54 3.46
CA TRP A 74 -42.39 18.10 4.81
C TRP A 74 -42.95 19.26 5.63
N THR A 75 -44.17 19.10 6.12
CA THR A 75 -44.76 19.96 7.15
C THR A 75 -44.78 19.21 8.47
N PHE A 76 -44.24 19.80 9.54
CA PHE A 76 -44.30 19.25 10.89
C PHE A 76 -44.92 20.28 11.83
N ARG A 77 -46.03 19.90 12.49
CA ARG A 77 -46.80 20.73 13.43
C ARG A 77 -47.13 22.13 12.89
N GLY A 78 -47.53 22.18 11.62
CA GLY A 78 -47.87 23.42 10.91
C GLY A 78 -46.70 24.25 10.36
N ILE A 79 -45.43 23.84 10.58
CA ILE A 79 -44.25 24.49 9.99
C ILE A 79 -43.80 23.72 8.75
N ASN A 80 -43.65 24.40 7.62
CA ASN A 80 -43.07 23.82 6.41
C ASN A 80 -41.53 23.80 6.53
N LEU A 81 -40.95 22.60 6.56
CA LEU A 81 -39.51 22.35 6.67
C LEU A 81 -38.81 22.29 5.30
N GLY A 82 -39.56 22.38 4.21
CA GLY A 82 -39.05 22.34 2.85
C GLY A 82 -39.01 20.94 2.24
N LEU A 83 -38.35 20.84 1.08
CA LEU A 83 -38.20 19.61 0.32
C LEU A 83 -37.17 18.71 1.00
N TYR A 84 -37.55 17.46 1.30
CA TYR A 84 -36.68 16.50 1.95
C TYR A 84 -36.61 15.18 1.17
N GLU A 85 -35.42 14.57 1.12
CA GLU A 85 -35.22 13.21 0.59
C GLU A 85 -35.33 12.19 1.72
N PHE A 86 -36.27 11.26 1.61
CA PHE A 86 -36.46 10.19 2.57
C PHE A 86 -35.83 8.89 2.04
N ALA A 87 -34.82 8.38 2.75
CA ALA A 87 -34.21 7.07 2.52
C ALA A 87 -34.94 5.94 3.29
N SER A 88 -34.68 4.69 2.90
CA SER A 88 -35.50 3.48 3.15
C SER A 88 -35.86 3.12 4.60
N ASP A 89 -35.29 3.78 5.61
CA ASP A 89 -35.50 3.43 7.03
C ASP A 89 -36.76 4.06 7.64
N LEU A 90 -37.44 4.98 6.94
CA LEU A 90 -38.77 5.47 7.34
C LEU A 90 -39.94 4.54 6.94
N ALA A 91 -39.64 3.43 6.25
CA ALA A 91 -40.64 2.56 5.64
C ALA A 91 -41.32 1.57 6.59
N ARG A 92 -40.98 1.56 7.89
CA ARG A 92 -41.57 0.63 8.89
C ARG A 92 -42.65 1.27 9.79
N SER A 93 -42.97 2.55 9.61
CA SER A 93 -44.00 3.23 10.40
C SER A 93 -45.38 3.21 9.74
N ASP A 94 -46.41 3.47 10.54
CA ASP A 94 -47.81 3.39 10.15
C ASP A 94 -48.29 4.69 9.47
N TRP A 95 -48.58 4.63 8.16
CA TRP A 95 -48.97 5.79 7.35
C TRP A 95 -50.45 5.75 6.94
N ARG A 96 -51.00 6.94 6.67
CA ARG A 96 -52.35 7.16 6.16
C ARG A 96 -52.31 8.14 4.99
N LEU A 97 -53.03 7.81 3.91
CA LEU A 97 -53.33 8.72 2.81
C LEU A 97 -54.50 9.63 3.19
N ILE A 98 -54.36 10.94 3.00
CA ILE A 98 -55.47 11.88 3.16
C ILE A 98 -56.33 11.86 1.89
N HIS A 99 -57.65 11.74 2.04
CA HIS A 99 -58.55 11.75 0.89
C HIS A 99 -58.54 13.12 0.23
N LYS A 100 -58.60 13.16 -1.10
CA LYS A 100 -58.44 14.40 -1.88
C LYS A 100 -59.41 15.53 -1.48
N HIS A 101 -60.62 15.19 -1.04
CA HIS A 101 -61.61 16.18 -0.58
C HIS A 101 -61.33 16.70 0.84
N GLU A 102 -60.51 16.00 1.63
CA GLU A 102 -60.09 16.39 2.98
C GLU A 102 -58.74 17.14 2.97
N GLU A 103 -57.95 17.09 1.89
CA GLU A 103 -56.60 17.67 1.81
C GLU A 103 -56.59 19.19 2.10
N ASP A 104 -57.55 19.94 1.56
CA ASP A 104 -57.64 21.39 1.75
C ASP A 104 -58.03 21.79 3.18
N GLU A 105 -58.78 20.94 3.87
CA GLU A 105 -59.15 21.14 5.28
C GLU A 105 -58.03 20.69 6.21
N PHE A 106 -57.39 19.56 5.93
CA PHE A 106 -56.32 18.97 6.74
C PHE A 106 -55.06 19.86 6.82
N VAL A 107 -54.78 20.64 5.77
CA VAL A 107 -53.62 21.55 5.74
C VAL A 107 -53.83 22.79 6.63
N LYS A 108 -55.07 23.11 7.02
CA LYS A 108 -55.34 24.28 7.86
C LYS A 108 -54.77 24.06 9.26
N CYS A 109 -53.97 25.02 9.72
CA CYS A 109 -53.36 25.00 11.04
C CYS A 109 -53.78 26.27 11.79
N ASP A 110 -54.60 26.13 12.83
CA ASP A 110 -55.09 27.26 13.61
C ASP A 110 -54.02 27.85 14.54
N ASN A 111 -53.00 27.07 14.92
CA ASN A 111 -51.94 27.51 15.83
C ASN A 111 -50.62 26.74 15.57
N PRO A 112 -49.78 27.17 14.60
CA PRO A 112 -48.54 26.48 14.27
C PRO A 112 -47.57 26.48 15.46
N MET A 113 -46.69 25.48 15.51
CA MET A 113 -45.59 25.47 16.48
C MET A 113 -44.75 26.75 16.31
N GLN A 114 -44.35 27.39 17.42
CA GLN A 114 -43.42 28.51 17.35
C GLN A 114 -42.03 27.99 17.01
N PRO A 115 -41.29 28.61 16.06
CA PRO A 115 -39.91 28.25 15.79
C PRO A 115 -39.10 28.39 17.08
N ILE A 116 -38.36 27.34 17.46
CA ILE A 116 -37.39 27.44 18.54
C ILE A 116 -36.23 28.29 18.01
N GLU A 117 -36.10 29.54 18.50
CA GLU A 117 -34.92 30.37 18.22
C GLU A 117 -33.73 29.81 19.01
N TYR A 118 -32.87 29.07 18.31
CA TYR A 118 -31.59 28.66 18.88
C TYR A 118 -30.60 29.84 18.86
N PRO A 119 -29.82 30.06 19.93
CA PRO A 119 -28.79 31.09 19.95
C PRO A 119 -27.81 30.86 18.79
N LYS A 120 -27.54 31.91 18.00
CA LYS A 120 -26.76 31.86 16.74
C LYS A 120 -25.32 31.35 16.91
N THR A 121 -24.83 31.20 18.13
CA THR A 121 -23.53 30.61 18.45
C THR A 121 -23.63 29.88 19.78
N MET A 122 -23.54 28.55 19.75
CA MET A 122 -23.28 27.75 20.94
C MET A 122 -21.78 27.39 20.93
N PRO A 123 -21.00 27.79 21.96
CA PRO A 123 -19.59 27.45 22.00
C PRO A 123 -19.43 25.93 22.13
N LEU A 124 -18.70 25.32 21.19
CA LEU A 124 -18.35 23.90 21.25
C LEU A 124 -17.48 23.63 22.50
N PRO A 125 -17.70 22.51 23.22
CA PRO A 125 -16.82 22.10 24.30
C PRO A 125 -15.35 22.06 23.84
N PRO A 126 -14.39 22.46 24.70
CA PRO A 126 -12.98 22.62 24.31
C PRO A 126 -12.35 21.41 23.62
N TYR A 127 -12.78 20.20 23.98
CA TYR A 127 -12.32 18.96 23.37
C TYR A 127 -12.81 18.79 21.92
N LEU A 128 -14.09 19.07 21.65
CA LEU A 128 -14.63 19.03 20.27
C LEU A 128 -14.04 20.13 19.40
N ARG A 129 -13.74 21.29 19.99
CA ARG A 129 -12.99 22.35 19.33
C ARG A 129 -11.58 21.87 18.95
N ALA A 130 -10.85 21.23 19.87
CA ALA A 130 -9.51 20.70 19.60
C ALA A 130 -9.50 19.56 18.55
N VAL A 131 -10.53 18.71 18.53
CA VAL A 131 -10.67 17.64 17.52
C VAL A 131 -10.97 18.21 16.14
N CYS A 132 -11.83 19.23 16.04
CA CYS A 132 -12.10 19.91 14.77
C CYS A 132 -10.92 20.77 14.28
N GLU A 133 -10.13 21.37 15.19
CA GLU A 133 -8.98 22.21 14.86
C GLU A 133 -7.73 21.39 14.48
N ASN A 134 -7.60 20.15 14.95
CA ASN A 134 -6.46 19.27 14.61
C ASN A 134 -6.63 18.49 13.29
N GLY A 135 -7.71 18.70 12.54
CA GLY A 135 -7.81 18.21 11.16
C GLY A 135 -8.06 16.70 11.00
N ASP A 136 -8.36 15.97 12.08
CA ASP A 136 -8.85 14.60 11.97
C ASP A 136 -10.28 14.62 11.44
N ILE A 137 -10.42 14.43 10.13
CA ILE A 137 -11.70 14.17 9.48
C ILE A 137 -12.20 12.82 10.00
N VAL A 138 -12.97 12.84 11.08
CA VAL A 138 -13.86 11.73 11.40
C VAL A 138 -14.86 11.66 10.26
N LYS A 139 -14.63 10.75 9.31
CA LYS A 139 -15.69 10.34 8.37
C LYS A 139 -16.87 9.89 9.22
N MET A 140 -17.96 10.64 9.15
CA MET A 140 -19.25 10.24 9.72
C MET A 140 -19.89 9.18 8.82
N ASP A 141 -19.28 8.01 8.76
CA ASP A 141 -19.88 6.79 8.23
C ASP A 141 -19.88 5.77 9.36
N GLU A 142 -20.63 6.04 10.43
CA GLU A 142 -21.30 5.04 11.28
C GLU A 142 -22.07 5.69 12.43
N LYS A 143 -23.27 5.17 12.69
CA LYS A 143 -24.17 5.58 13.77
C LYS A 143 -23.65 5.06 15.12
N ARG A 144 -22.63 5.68 15.72
CA ARG A 144 -22.25 5.69 17.17
C ARG A 144 -20.81 6.18 17.32
N ILE A 145 -20.57 7.17 18.20
CA ILE A 145 -19.21 7.53 18.64
C ILE A 145 -18.97 6.86 19.99
N ASN A 146 -18.00 5.95 20.07
CA ASN A 146 -17.53 5.37 21.32
C ASN A 146 -16.10 5.88 21.56
N LEU A 147 -15.93 6.88 22.44
CA LEU A 147 -14.62 7.42 22.82
C LEU A 147 -14.10 6.62 24.03
N GLU A 148 -13.37 5.53 23.81
CA GLU A 148 -12.61 4.86 24.88
C GLU A 148 -11.33 5.66 25.20
N LEU A 149 -11.48 6.76 25.92
CA LEU A 149 -10.35 7.53 26.46
C LEU A 149 -9.93 6.95 27.83
N SER A 150 -9.22 5.82 27.82
CA SER A 150 -8.75 5.17 29.05
C SER A 150 -7.24 5.27 29.32
N LEU A 151 -6.46 5.99 28.49
CA LEU A 151 -5.00 5.99 28.60
C LEU A 151 -4.31 7.37 28.63
N ASP A 152 -5.01 8.45 29.00
CA ASP A 152 -4.37 9.76 29.18
C ASP A 152 -4.24 10.16 30.68
N PRO A 153 -3.01 10.33 31.21
CA PRO A 153 -2.74 10.79 32.58
C PRO A 153 -3.32 12.17 32.93
N GLN A 154 -3.69 12.98 31.93
CA GLN A 154 -4.23 14.33 32.13
C GLN A 154 -5.66 14.37 32.68
N PHE A 155 -6.38 13.23 32.70
CA PHE A 155 -7.75 13.16 33.21
C PHE A 155 -7.87 13.26 34.76
N SER A 156 -6.77 13.05 35.49
CA SER A 156 -6.72 13.19 36.95
C SER A 156 -6.90 14.64 37.42
N MET A 157 -6.43 15.60 36.62
CA MET A 157 -6.47 17.03 36.92
C MET A 157 -7.88 17.62 36.74
N ILE A 158 -8.64 17.09 35.77
CA ILE A 158 -10.02 17.50 35.46
C ILE A 158 -11.01 17.03 36.55
N LYS A 159 -10.79 15.85 37.14
CA LYS A 159 -11.57 15.37 38.30
C LYS A 159 -11.50 16.29 39.52
N HIS A 160 -10.41 17.05 39.66
CA HIS A 160 -10.25 17.98 40.77
C HIS A 160 -10.98 19.31 40.52
N LEU A 161 -11.01 19.76 39.26
CA LEU A 161 -11.73 20.96 38.81
C LEU A 161 -13.27 20.82 38.91
N PHE A 162 -13.82 19.64 38.61
CA PHE A 162 -15.27 19.39 38.72
C PHE A 162 -15.78 19.18 40.16
N LYS A 163 -14.90 19.13 41.16
CA LYS A 163 -15.27 18.95 42.58
C LYS A 163 -15.49 20.27 43.33
N GLN A 164 -15.22 21.42 42.71
CA GLN A 164 -15.27 22.73 43.37
C GLN A 164 -16.31 23.70 42.79
N VAL A 165 -17.20 23.26 41.91
CA VAL A 165 -18.27 24.11 41.38
C VAL A 165 -19.64 23.60 41.85
N ASP A 166 -20.21 24.40 42.74
CA ASP A 166 -21.60 24.49 43.20
C ASP A 166 -22.08 23.64 44.39
N ILE A 167 -22.01 24.27 45.56
CA ILE A 167 -22.61 23.88 46.84
C ILE A 167 -23.91 24.67 47.12
N GLU A 168 -24.42 25.52 46.21
CA GLU A 168 -25.51 26.45 46.57
C GLU A 168 -26.94 26.03 46.21
N HIS A 169 -27.16 24.88 45.56
CA HIS A 169 -28.53 24.38 45.33
C HIS A 169 -28.62 22.90 45.71
N GLY A 170 -29.02 22.65 46.95
CA GLY A 170 -29.09 21.34 47.60
C GLY A 170 -30.00 20.32 46.91
N ASN A 171 -29.53 19.69 45.85
CA ASN A 171 -29.98 18.39 45.36
C ASN A 171 -28.77 17.58 44.88
N CYS A 172 -28.34 16.66 45.73
CA CYS A 172 -27.34 15.66 45.40
C CYS A 172 -28.03 14.50 44.68
N ILE A 173 -27.99 14.50 43.35
CA ILE A 173 -28.35 13.32 42.55
C ILE A 173 -27.16 13.10 41.62
N TYR A 174 -26.27 12.18 41.97
CA TYR A 174 -25.56 11.24 41.08
C TYR A 174 -24.64 10.40 41.97
N ALA A 175 -25.22 9.33 42.49
CA ALA A 175 -24.47 8.18 42.99
C ALA A 175 -23.92 7.41 41.79
N GLU A 176 -22.64 7.04 41.87
CA GLU A 176 -21.99 5.91 41.17
C GLU A 176 -22.61 5.45 39.83
N THR A 177 -22.50 6.27 38.80
CA THR A 177 -22.59 5.81 37.41
C THR A 177 -21.55 6.52 36.56
N LYS A 178 -20.86 5.75 35.71
CA LYS A 178 -19.94 6.28 34.69
C LYS A 178 -20.69 7.35 33.87
N PRO A 179 -20.12 8.53 33.60
CA PRO A 179 -20.73 9.46 32.66
C PRO A 179 -20.47 8.92 31.25
N GLU A 180 -21.40 8.12 30.73
CA GLU A 180 -21.53 7.89 29.30
C GLU A 180 -22.28 9.09 28.72
N ILE A 181 -21.66 9.80 27.77
CA ILE A 181 -22.33 10.85 27.01
C ILE A 181 -23.08 10.16 25.87
N TRP A 182 -24.40 10.05 26.02
CA TRP A 182 -25.28 9.52 24.98
C TRP A 182 -25.73 10.66 24.05
N LEU A 183 -25.34 10.59 22.78
CA LEU A 183 -25.98 11.35 21.70
C LEU A 183 -27.07 10.46 21.10
N ASP A 184 -28.27 10.50 21.69
CA ASP A 184 -29.43 9.81 21.13
C ASP A 184 -29.94 10.58 19.90
N LEU A 185 -29.63 10.08 18.70
CA LEU A 185 -30.21 10.55 17.43
C LEU A 185 -31.59 9.94 17.14
N TYR A 186 -32.26 9.38 18.13
CA TYR A 186 -33.62 8.86 18.00
C TYR A 186 -34.51 9.40 19.13
N GLY A 187 -35.25 10.47 18.82
CA GLY A 187 -36.39 10.94 19.58
C GLY A 187 -37.39 11.58 18.63
N ASP A 188 -38.68 11.25 18.77
CA ASP A 188 -39.79 11.66 17.90
C ASP A 188 -40.12 13.18 17.92
N GLU A 189 -39.16 14.05 18.24
CA GLU A 189 -39.31 15.51 18.26
C GLU A 189 -38.11 16.18 17.54
N MET A 190 -38.38 16.74 16.35
CA MET A 190 -37.49 17.51 15.44
C MET A 190 -36.08 16.95 15.15
N PRO A 191 -35.72 16.69 13.87
CA PRO A 191 -34.32 16.51 13.51
C PRO A 191 -33.58 17.85 13.63
N THR A 192 -32.69 17.97 14.61
CA THR A 192 -31.70 19.05 14.72
C THR A 192 -30.73 18.97 13.54
N LYS A 193 -30.83 19.95 12.64
CA LYS A 193 -29.89 20.21 11.55
C LYS A 193 -28.60 20.79 12.15
N VAL A 194 -27.50 20.06 12.11
CA VAL A 194 -26.14 20.61 12.32
C VAL A 194 -25.53 20.78 10.93
N GLU A 195 -25.52 22.01 10.42
CA GLU A 195 -24.78 22.36 9.20
C GLU A 195 -23.44 22.98 9.58
N ALA A 196 -22.35 22.36 9.18
CA ALA A 196 -21.05 23.01 9.03
C ALA A 196 -20.89 23.40 7.55
N TRP A 197 -20.75 24.70 7.27
CA TRP A 197 -20.35 25.20 5.95
C TRP A 197 -18.96 25.82 6.03
N THR A 198 -18.06 25.35 5.18
CA THR A 198 -17.03 26.19 4.57
C THR A 198 -17.17 26.07 3.06
N VAL A 199 -17.73 27.11 2.44
CA VAL A 199 -17.61 27.35 0.99
C VAL A 199 -17.21 28.82 0.82
N GLY A 200 -16.03 29.05 0.27
CA GLY A 200 -15.71 30.30 -0.43
C GLY A 200 -15.72 30.05 -1.94
N PRO A 201 -15.74 31.10 -2.77
CA PRO A 201 -16.84 32.03 -2.94
C PRO A 201 -17.47 31.82 -4.33
N ALA A 202 -18.80 31.79 -4.40
CA ALA A 202 -19.52 32.07 -5.63
C ALA A 202 -20.64 33.06 -5.28
N GLU A 203 -20.33 34.34 -5.47
CA GLU A 203 -21.29 35.42 -5.35
C GLU A 203 -22.40 35.26 -6.38
N LEU A 204 -23.60 35.06 -5.83
CA LEU A 204 -24.89 35.60 -6.24
C LEU A 204 -24.86 36.65 -7.36
N ARG A 205 -25.76 36.49 -8.35
CA ARG A 205 -26.71 37.54 -8.77
C ARG A 205 -27.85 36.99 -9.68
N PRO A 206 -28.96 37.74 -9.91
CA PRO A 206 -30.28 37.40 -9.37
C PRO A 206 -31.30 36.92 -10.40
N HIS A 207 -32.38 36.32 -9.89
CA HIS A 207 -33.61 36.01 -10.63
C HIS A 207 -34.25 37.26 -11.23
N PHE A 208 -34.51 37.24 -12.54
CA PHE A 208 -35.49 38.10 -13.20
C PHE A 208 -36.83 37.36 -13.29
N ASP A 209 -37.88 38.05 -12.85
CA ASP A 209 -39.28 37.66 -12.95
C ASP A 209 -39.77 37.83 -14.40
N SER A 210 -40.55 36.86 -14.88
CA SER A 210 -41.06 36.79 -16.24
C SER A 210 -42.50 37.25 -16.31
N SER A 211 -42.73 38.52 -16.64
CA SER A 211 -44.03 38.97 -17.14
C SER A 211 -43.91 40.13 -18.13
N LEU A 212 -44.33 39.85 -19.38
CA LEU A 212 -44.79 40.75 -20.46
C LEU A 212 -43.76 41.29 -21.50
N PRO A 213 -44.20 41.62 -22.74
CA PRO A 213 -43.62 41.12 -23.99
C PRO A 213 -42.71 42.10 -24.79
N THR A 214 -41.88 41.49 -25.65
CA THR A 214 -41.04 41.98 -26.79
C THR A 214 -41.31 43.37 -27.38
N PRO A 215 -40.28 44.15 -27.84
CA PRO A 215 -39.57 43.84 -29.11
C PRO A 215 -38.07 44.26 -29.23
N CYS A 216 -37.33 43.63 -30.17
CA CYS A 216 -36.02 44.10 -30.74
C CYS A 216 -36.18 45.42 -31.54
N PRO A 217 -35.12 46.14 -32.04
CA PRO A 217 -33.63 46.01 -32.02
C PRO A 217 -32.93 47.39 -31.71
N PRO A 218 -31.75 47.84 -32.26
CA PRO A 218 -30.36 47.33 -32.40
C PRO A 218 -29.26 48.25 -31.76
N GLU A 219 -27.98 47.79 -31.79
CA GLU A 219 -26.70 48.55 -31.84
C GLU A 219 -26.33 49.60 -30.74
N LEU A 220 -25.13 49.45 -30.12
CA LEU A 220 -24.07 50.48 -30.09
C LEU A 220 -22.83 50.05 -29.28
N GLU A 221 -21.68 50.18 -29.95
CA GLU A 221 -20.31 50.15 -29.43
C GLU A 221 -19.99 51.38 -28.55
N ASN A 222 -18.87 51.27 -27.81
CA ASN A 222 -18.10 52.31 -27.12
C ASN A 222 -18.63 52.83 -25.77
N MET A 223 -17.90 52.54 -24.68
CA MET A 223 -17.28 53.57 -23.82
C MET A 223 -16.41 52.95 -22.70
N SER A 224 -15.23 53.55 -22.52
CA SER A 224 -14.18 53.28 -21.53
C SER A 224 -14.55 53.71 -20.10
N PHE A 225 -14.04 52.98 -19.09
CA PHE A 225 -14.18 53.34 -17.66
C PHE A 225 -13.07 54.29 -17.18
N PRO A 226 -13.38 55.30 -16.33
CA PRO A 226 -12.40 56.24 -15.77
C PRO A 226 -11.78 55.76 -14.44
N GLU A 227 -10.50 56.07 -14.25
CA GLU A 227 -9.77 55.94 -12.98
C GLU A 227 -10.30 56.91 -11.91
N PHE A 228 -10.49 56.43 -10.69
CA PHE A 228 -10.69 57.28 -9.50
C PHE A 228 -9.66 56.97 -8.42
N LYS A 229 -8.84 57.98 -8.10
CA LYS A 229 -7.89 58.03 -6.98
C LYS A 229 -8.60 58.45 -5.69
N PHE A 230 -8.28 57.81 -4.57
CA PHE A 230 -8.59 58.32 -3.23
C PHE A 230 -7.30 58.82 -2.55
N ASN A 231 -7.31 60.11 -2.17
CA ASN A 231 -6.35 60.72 -1.25
C ASN A 231 -6.98 60.77 0.15
N SER A 232 -6.28 60.23 1.16
CA SER A 232 -6.51 60.57 2.57
C SER A 232 -5.20 60.37 3.36
N PRO A 233 -4.64 61.40 4.01
CA PRO A 233 -3.51 61.26 4.91
C PRO A 233 -4.05 60.94 6.32
N ASN A 234 -3.40 60.00 7.01
CA ASN A 234 -3.66 59.51 8.40
C ASN A 234 -4.24 58.09 8.47
N LEU A 235 -3.39 57.08 8.25
CA LEU A 235 -3.55 55.74 8.85
C LEU A 235 -2.24 54.92 8.76
N GLU A 236 -1.10 55.56 9.05
CA GLU A 236 0.16 54.84 9.33
C GLU A 236 0.17 54.40 10.81
N SER A 237 -0.55 53.32 11.15
CA SER A 237 -0.27 52.47 12.33
C SER A 237 -1.21 51.25 12.49
N ILE A 238 -2.00 50.88 11.49
CA ILE A 238 -2.96 49.74 11.59
C ILE A 238 -2.75 48.70 10.46
N SER A 239 -1.66 48.78 9.70
CA SER A 239 -1.34 47.81 8.64
C SER A 239 -0.62 46.55 9.13
N ASP A 240 -0.04 46.56 10.35
CA ASP A 240 0.83 45.45 10.79
C ASP A 240 0.13 44.39 11.65
N VAL A 241 -1.14 44.59 12.02
CA VAL A 241 -1.89 43.66 12.88
C VAL A 241 -3.07 42.98 12.16
N LEU A 242 -3.50 43.51 11.01
CA LEU A 242 -4.67 42.99 10.27
C LEU A 242 -4.32 42.15 9.03
N VAL A 243 -3.04 41.98 8.70
CA VAL A 243 -2.58 41.09 7.60
C VAL A 243 -2.18 39.69 8.11
N SER A 244 -2.03 39.47 9.42
CA SER A 244 -1.54 38.17 9.93
C SER A 244 -2.61 37.08 10.07
N ASN A 245 -3.90 37.41 10.07
CA ASN A 245 -4.96 36.48 10.53
C ASN A 245 -5.99 36.06 9.46
N THR A 246 -5.75 36.31 8.17
CA THR A 246 -6.72 35.94 7.11
C THR A 246 -6.12 35.28 5.85
N LEU A 247 -4.88 34.77 5.93
CA LEU A 247 -4.21 34.05 4.82
C LEU A 247 -3.48 32.76 5.26
N ASN A 248 -4.00 32.04 6.26
CA ASN A 248 -3.52 30.70 6.61
C ASN A 248 -4.58 29.62 6.34
N ALA A 249 -5.27 29.70 5.19
CA ALA A 249 -5.57 28.45 4.50
C ALA A 249 -4.21 27.95 4.01
N VAL A 250 -3.61 26.98 4.69
CA VAL A 250 -2.31 26.42 4.31
C VAL A 250 -2.43 25.95 2.86
N MET A 251 -1.91 26.74 1.92
CA MET A 251 -1.77 26.38 0.52
C MET A 251 -0.79 25.22 0.51
N VAL A 252 -1.28 24.00 0.58
CA VAL A 252 -0.40 22.83 0.63
C VAL A 252 0.28 22.73 -0.72
N GLU A 253 1.60 22.97 -0.74
CA GLU A 253 2.36 22.95 -1.99
C GLU A 253 2.17 21.60 -2.71
N PRO A 254 2.03 21.63 -4.05
CA PRO A 254 1.87 20.41 -4.83
C PRO A 254 3.15 19.59 -4.80
N VAL A 255 3.01 18.26 -4.72
CA VAL A 255 4.13 17.33 -4.81
C VAL A 255 4.81 17.50 -6.16
N LYS A 256 6.13 17.68 -6.16
CA LYS A 256 6.92 17.80 -7.38
C LYS A 256 7.08 16.43 -8.03
N MET A 257 7.09 16.37 -9.35
CA MET A 257 7.11 15.10 -10.07
C MET A 257 8.34 14.96 -10.96
N ILE A 258 8.89 13.74 -11.04
CA ILE A 258 9.94 13.36 -11.99
C ILE A 258 9.40 12.23 -12.86
N LEU A 259 9.13 12.51 -14.14
CA LEU A 259 8.67 11.49 -15.10
C LEU A 259 9.87 10.84 -15.80
N VAL A 260 10.10 9.57 -15.53
CA VAL A 260 11.13 8.75 -16.17
C VAL A 260 10.52 7.95 -17.32
N THR A 261 11.04 8.12 -18.53
CA THR A 261 10.56 7.44 -19.75
C THR A 261 11.64 6.58 -20.38
N GLY A 262 11.22 5.51 -21.06
CA GLY A 262 12.11 4.58 -21.77
C GLY A 262 12.18 4.86 -23.26
N GLY A 263 13.38 4.74 -23.81
CA GLY A 263 13.62 4.91 -25.23
C GLY A 263 13.51 3.62 -26.03
N VAL A 264 14.64 3.18 -26.57
CA VAL A 264 14.76 2.24 -27.70
C VAL A 264 14.35 0.80 -27.39
N ILE A 265 14.62 0.32 -26.17
CA ILE A 265 14.41 -1.07 -25.78
C ILE A 265 13.75 -1.14 -24.40
N SER A 266 12.89 -2.14 -24.19
CA SER A 266 12.51 -2.58 -22.86
C SER A 266 13.74 -3.16 -22.14
N GLY A 267 13.82 -3.02 -20.80
CA GLY A 267 14.99 -3.48 -20.05
C GLY A 267 16.25 -2.59 -20.17
N VAL A 268 16.15 -1.37 -20.71
CA VAL A 268 17.27 -0.41 -20.72
C VAL A 268 17.77 -0.06 -19.31
N GLY A 269 17.04 -0.38 -18.24
CA GLY A 269 17.43 -0.10 -16.86
C GLY A 269 16.68 1.09 -16.23
N LYS A 270 15.47 1.40 -16.72
CA LYS A 270 14.59 2.44 -16.15
C LYS A 270 14.44 2.30 -14.63
N GLY A 271 14.01 1.13 -14.16
CA GLY A 271 13.84 0.86 -12.73
C GLY A 271 15.08 1.15 -11.88
N ILE A 272 16.28 0.88 -12.41
CA ILE A 272 17.55 1.19 -11.71
C ILE A 272 17.82 2.70 -11.69
N ILE A 273 17.61 3.40 -12.80
CA ILE A 273 17.75 4.87 -12.86
C ILE A 273 16.73 5.53 -11.93
N SER A 274 15.45 5.18 -12.04
CA SER A 274 14.36 5.68 -11.18
C SER A 274 14.67 5.46 -9.70
N SER A 275 15.08 4.24 -9.33
CA SER A 275 15.48 3.92 -7.94
C SER A 275 16.69 4.73 -7.49
N SER A 276 17.67 4.95 -8.37
CA SER A 276 18.91 5.68 -8.05
C SER A 276 18.65 7.17 -7.85
N LEU A 277 17.76 7.78 -8.64
CA LEU A 277 17.27 9.15 -8.40
C LEU A 277 16.59 9.26 -7.03
N GLY A 278 15.78 8.25 -6.67
CA GLY A 278 15.14 8.17 -5.38
C GLY A 278 16.14 8.06 -4.22
N VAL A 279 17.18 7.24 -4.37
CA VAL A 279 18.28 7.15 -3.38
C VAL A 279 18.99 8.48 -3.22
N LEU A 280 19.30 9.20 -4.31
CA LEU A 280 19.93 10.50 -4.24
C LEU A 280 19.10 11.51 -3.44
N LEU A 281 17.81 11.63 -3.78
CA LEU A 281 16.91 12.55 -3.11
C LEU A 281 16.73 12.18 -1.62
N LYS A 282 16.51 10.90 -1.32
CA LYS A 282 16.32 10.43 0.06
C LYS A 282 17.59 10.60 0.91
N ALA A 283 18.77 10.32 0.33
CA ALA A 283 20.05 10.53 1.00
C ALA A 283 20.35 12.01 1.30
N HIS A 284 19.65 12.94 0.63
CA HIS A 284 19.73 14.39 0.86
C HIS A 284 18.52 14.96 1.60
N GLY A 285 17.68 14.11 2.21
CA GLY A 285 16.63 14.54 3.13
C GLY A 285 15.25 14.79 2.54
N TYR A 286 15.07 14.60 1.25
CA TYR A 286 13.75 14.72 0.63
C TYR A 286 12.90 13.48 0.89
N ARG A 287 11.60 13.70 1.15
CA ARG A 287 10.61 12.62 1.19
C ARG A 287 10.19 12.24 -0.22
N VAL A 288 10.44 10.98 -0.61
CA VAL A 288 10.25 10.49 -1.97
C VAL A 288 9.18 9.40 -2.03
N SER A 289 8.24 9.54 -2.95
CA SER A 289 7.26 8.50 -3.32
C SER A 289 7.48 8.03 -4.75
N PHE A 290 6.85 6.90 -5.11
CA PHE A 290 6.95 6.29 -6.43
C PHE A 290 5.58 5.95 -7.00
N ILE A 291 5.46 6.13 -8.32
CA ILE A 291 4.35 5.60 -9.11
C ILE A 291 4.94 4.88 -10.31
N LYS A 292 4.52 3.63 -10.53
CA LYS A 292 4.82 2.88 -11.75
C LYS A 292 3.59 2.87 -12.64
N ILE A 293 3.77 3.33 -13.87
CA ILE A 293 2.76 3.21 -14.92
C ILE A 293 3.13 2.02 -15.79
N ASP A 294 2.20 1.10 -15.91
CA ASP A 294 2.29 -0.08 -16.75
C ASP A 294 1.29 0.03 -17.91
N PRO A 295 1.78 0.11 -19.16
CA PRO A 295 0.90 0.32 -20.29
C PRO A 295 0.08 -0.93 -20.67
N TYR A 296 0.36 -2.10 -20.08
CA TYR A 296 -0.40 -3.31 -20.32
C TYR A 296 -1.86 -3.21 -19.82
N ILE A 297 -2.73 -4.06 -20.37
CA ILE A 297 -4.19 -4.01 -20.15
C ILE A 297 -4.62 -4.67 -18.84
N ASN A 298 -3.91 -5.69 -18.34
CA ASN A 298 -4.25 -6.34 -17.07
C ASN A 298 -4.40 -5.32 -15.93
N ILE A 299 -5.38 -5.55 -15.04
CA ILE A 299 -5.65 -4.66 -13.91
C ILE A 299 -4.51 -4.75 -12.88
N ASP A 300 -3.98 -5.95 -12.68
CA ASP A 300 -2.89 -6.26 -11.77
C ASP A 300 -1.98 -7.34 -12.37
N ALA A 301 -0.87 -7.65 -11.69
CA ALA A 301 0.07 -8.67 -12.11
C ALA A 301 -0.28 -10.07 -11.57
N GLY A 302 -1.32 -10.22 -10.73
CA GLY A 302 -1.59 -11.45 -9.98
C GLY A 302 -1.85 -12.68 -10.85
N THR A 303 -2.37 -12.44 -12.05
CA THR A 303 -2.71 -13.48 -13.05
C THR A 303 -1.59 -13.78 -14.03
N PHE A 304 -0.44 -13.11 -13.93
CA PHE A 304 0.68 -13.33 -14.84
C PHE A 304 1.33 -14.70 -14.65
N SER A 305 1.75 -15.27 -15.78
CA SER A 305 2.69 -16.39 -15.76
C SER A 305 4.08 -15.87 -15.44
N PRO A 306 4.81 -16.47 -14.47
CA PRO A 306 6.18 -16.08 -14.19
C PRO A 306 7.16 -16.20 -15.37
N PHE A 307 6.78 -16.95 -16.42
CA PHE A 307 7.58 -17.06 -17.65
C PHE A 307 7.53 -15.82 -18.55
N GLU A 308 6.49 -14.99 -18.45
CA GLU A 308 6.28 -13.88 -19.39
C GLU A 308 6.79 -12.55 -18.83
N HIS A 309 6.30 -12.18 -17.65
CA HIS A 309 6.57 -10.88 -17.03
C HIS A 309 7.44 -10.97 -15.77
N GLY A 310 7.99 -12.15 -15.49
CA GLY A 310 8.76 -12.39 -14.27
C GLY A 310 7.89 -12.60 -13.04
N GLU A 311 8.49 -12.46 -11.87
CA GLU A 311 7.83 -12.69 -10.59
C GLU A 311 6.76 -11.64 -10.27
N VAL A 312 5.64 -12.07 -9.67
CA VAL A 312 4.64 -11.17 -9.08
C VAL A 312 5.17 -10.64 -7.74
N PHE A 313 5.20 -9.33 -7.57
CA PHE A 313 5.58 -8.69 -6.31
C PHE A 313 4.33 -8.36 -5.49
N VAL A 314 4.39 -8.58 -4.17
CA VAL A 314 3.25 -8.38 -3.27
C VAL A 314 3.54 -7.20 -2.37
N LEU A 315 2.58 -6.32 -2.19
CA LEU A 315 2.63 -5.14 -1.32
C LEU A 315 1.96 -5.40 0.04
N ASP A 316 2.15 -4.48 0.99
CA ASP A 316 1.63 -4.63 2.36
C ASP A 316 0.09 -4.70 2.37
N ASP A 317 -0.58 -3.93 1.52
CA ASP A 317 -2.04 -3.91 1.38
C ASP A 317 -2.59 -5.11 0.57
N GLY A 318 -1.73 -6.04 0.16
CA GLY A 318 -2.07 -7.18 -0.70
C GLY A 318 -2.28 -6.79 -2.16
N GLY A 319 -1.70 -5.69 -2.63
CA GLY A 319 -1.58 -5.42 -4.07
C GLY A 319 -0.63 -6.42 -4.73
N GLU A 320 -1.06 -7.03 -5.84
CA GLU A 320 -0.21 -7.85 -6.71
C GLU A 320 0.28 -7.00 -7.88
N VAL A 321 1.56 -6.69 -7.90
CA VAL A 321 2.14 -5.69 -8.79
C VAL A 321 3.36 -6.23 -9.54
N ASP A 322 3.77 -5.49 -10.57
CA ASP A 322 4.99 -5.77 -11.31
C ASP A 322 6.24 -5.71 -10.40
N LEU A 323 7.25 -6.50 -10.76
CA LEU A 323 8.51 -6.67 -10.04
C LEU A 323 9.27 -5.36 -9.86
N ASP A 324 9.09 -4.40 -10.77
CA ASP A 324 9.75 -3.09 -10.71
C ASP A 324 9.43 -2.31 -9.43
N LEU A 325 8.21 -2.44 -8.87
CA LEU A 325 7.88 -1.79 -7.60
C LEU A 325 8.74 -2.33 -6.45
N GLY A 326 9.07 -3.61 -6.51
CA GLY A 326 9.99 -4.22 -5.56
C GLY A 326 11.42 -3.71 -5.67
N ASN A 327 11.82 -3.04 -6.75
CA ASN A 327 13.11 -2.33 -6.78
C ASN A 327 13.04 -1.05 -5.94
N TYR A 328 11.98 -0.27 -6.09
CA TYR A 328 11.82 0.99 -5.36
C TYR A 328 11.77 0.77 -3.85
N GLU A 329 10.96 -0.20 -3.39
CA GLU A 329 10.90 -0.54 -1.96
C GLU A 329 12.28 -0.96 -1.43
N ARG A 330 12.99 -1.83 -2.16
CA ARG A 330 14.32 -2.33 -1.73
C ARG A 330 15.35 -1.23 -1.61
N PHE A 331 15.44 -0.36 -2.61
CA PHE A 331 16.44 0.72 -2.64
C PHE A 331 16.13 1.81 -1.62
N LEU A 332 14.87 2.22 -1.48
CA LEU A 332 14.52 3.36 -0.64
C LEU A 332 14.06 2.98 0.76
N ASN A 333 13.73 1.72 1.04
CA ASN A 333 13.03 1.33 2.27
C ASN A 333 11.76 2.16 2.48
N ILE A 334 10.83 2.04 1.52
CA ILE A 334 9.49 2.63 1.53
C ILE A 334 8.45 1.51 1.39
N ARG A 335 7.21 1.79 1.79
CA ARG A 335 6.06 0.88 1.71
C ARG A 335 5.04 1.44 0.72
N LEU A 336 4.98 0.84 -0.45
CA LEU A 336 4.06 1.23 -1.52
C LEU A 336 2.73 0.48 -1.37
N THR A 337 1.69 1.02 -1.99
CA THR A 337 0.33 0.45 -2.01
C THR A 337 -0.07 0.05 -3.44
N ARG A 338 -1.16 -0.72 -3.59
CA ARG A 338 -1.68 -1.12 -4.92
C ARG A 338 -1.95 0.06 -5.86
N ASP A 339 -2.21 1.23 -5.30
CA ASP A 339 -2.52 2.46 -6.03
C ASP A 339 -1.27 3.12 -6.63
N ASN A 340 -0.08 2.82 -6.10
CA ASN A 340 1.20 3.24 -6.68
C ASN A 340 1.51 2.51 -7.99
N ASN A 341 0.78 1.44 -8.31
CA ASN A 341 0.81 0.78 -9.61
C ASN A 341 -0.42 1.19 -10.43
N ILE A 342 -0.18 1.89 -11.54
CA ILE A 342 -1.22 2.31 -12.48
C ILE A 342 -1.10 1.42 -13.72
N THR A 343 -2.21 0.81 -14.14
CA THR A 343 -2.27 0.05 -15.40
C THR A 343 -3.32 0.64 -16.33
N THR A 344 -3.24 0.34 -17.63
CA THR A 344 -4.29 0.72 -18.59
C THR A 344 -5.64 0.15 -18.16
N GLY A 345 -5.66 -1.09 -17.68
CA GLY A 345 -6.87 -1.76 -17.16
C GLY A 345 -7.54 -1.02 -16.00
N LYS A 346 -6.75 -0.59 -15.00
CA LYS A 346 -7.26 0.16 -13.84
C LYS A 346 -7.93 1.47 -14.26
N ILE A 347 -7.27 2.23 -15.14
CA ILE A 347 -7.82 3.52 -15.62
C ILE A 347 -9.09 3.30 -16.45
N TYR A 348 -9.09 2.31 -17.34
CA TYR A 348 -10.27 2.02 -18.16
C TYR A 348 -11.44 1.52 -17.33
N GLN A 349 -11.20 0.63 -16.36
CA GLN A 349 -12.23 0.18 -15.43
C GLN A 349 -12.86 1.37 -14.70
N GLN A 350 -12.04 2.23 -14.09
CA GLN A 350 -12.51 3.40 -13.35
C GLN A 350 -13.36 4.33 -14.24
N VAL A 351 -12.91 4.60 -15.47
CA VAL A 351 -13.61 5.52 -16.38
C VAL A 351 -14.92 4.91 -16.89
N ILE A 352 -14.94 3.62 -17.20
CA ILE A 352 -16.15 2.89 -17.62
C ILE A 352 -17.18 2.86 -16.47
N GLU A 353 -16.74 2.61 -15.24
CA GLU A 353 -17.63 2.62 -14.07
C GLU A 353 -18.23 4.02 -13.80
N ARG A 354 -17.42 5.08 -13.90
CA ARG A 354 -17.88 6.48 -13.81
C ARG A 354 -18.89 6.83 -14.91
N GLU A 355 -18.68 6.32 -16.13
CA GLU A 355 -19.63 6.49 -17.25
C GLU A 355 -20.97 5.83 -16.95
N ARG A 356 -20.98 4.58 -16.49
CA ARG A 356 -22.20 3.87 -16.12
C ARG A 356 -22.96 4.51 -14.96
N ARG A 357 -22.24 5.11 -14.00
CA ARG A 357 -22.84 5.85 -12.88
C ARG A 357 -23.46 7.19 -13.30
N GLY A 358 -23.09 7.71 -14.47
CA GLY A 358 -23.59 8.98 -15.01
C GLY A 358 -22.77 10.20 -14.61
N ASP A 359 -21.54 10.02 -14.12
CA ASP A 359 -20.67 11.11 -13.62
C ASP A 359 -20.31 12.13 -14.71
N TYR A 360 -20.31 11.71 -15.98
CA TYR A 360 -20.04 12.58 -17.13
C TYR A 360 -21.31 13.27 -17.68
N LEU A 361 -22.43 13.24 -16.93
CA LEU A 361 -23.70 13.91 -17.29
C LEU A 361 -24.25 13.50 -18.66
N GLY A 362 -24.01 12.25 -19.07
CA GLY A 362 -24.42 11.70 -20.37
C GLY A 362 -23.64 12.22 -21.58
N LYS A 363 -22.55 12.97 -21.36
CA LYS A 363 -21.64 13.37 -22.45
C LYS A 363 -20.80 12.18 -22.93
N THR A 364 -20.39 12.22 -24.19
CA THR A 364 -19.49 11.21 -24.77
C THR A 364 -18.11 11.26 -24.13
N VAL A 365 -17.68 10.12 -23.57
CA VAL A 365 -16.33 9.93 -23.00
C VAL A 365 -15.34 9.61 -24.13
N GLN A 366 -14.13 10.17 -24.05
CA GLN A 366 -13.06 10.04 -25.05
C GLN A 366 -11.69 9.97 -24.36
N THR A 367 -10.66 9.50 -25.06
CA THR A 367 -9.28 9.45 -24.54
C THR A 367 -8.81 10.81 -24.03
N ILE A 368 -9.02 11.86 -24.83
CA ILE A 368 -8.76 13.24 -24.42
C ILE A 368 -10.12 13.96 -24.32
N PRO A 369 -10.45 14.61 -23.19
CA PRO A 369 -9.64 14.77 -21.99
C PRO A 369 -9.89 13.69 -20.92
N HIS A 370 -10.83 12.75 -21.09
CA HIS A 370 -11.36 11.99 -19.95
C HIS A 370 -10.37 10.94 -19.40
N ILE A 371 -9.70 10.16 -20.26
CA ILE A 371 -8.67 9.22 -19.83
C ILE A 371 -7.45 9.98 -19.30
N THR A 372 -7.00 11.01 -20.01
CA THR A 372 -5.83 11.80 -19.58
C THR A 372 -6.07 12.53 -18.26
N SER A 373 -7.27 13.05 -18.02
CA SER A 373 -7.64 13.65 -16.73
C SER A 373 -7.69 12.62 -15.61
N ALA A 374 -8.28 11.43 -15.86
CA ALA A 374 -8.29 10.34 -14.88
C ALA A 374 -6.88 9.88 -14.49
N ILE A 375 -5.95 9.80 -15.44
CA ILE A 375 -4.54 9.49 -15.17
C ILE A 375 -3.93 10.54 -14.25
N ILE A 376 -4.11 11.82 -14.55
CA ILE A 376 -3.50 12.88 -13.72
C ILE A 376 -4.17 12.98 -12.34
N GLU A 377 -5.49 12.89 -12.25
CA GLU A 377 -6.20 12.83 -10.97
C GLU A 377 -5.67 11.68 -10.09
N TRP A 378 -5.38 10.52 -10.70
CA TRP A 378 -4.78 9.40 -9.99
C TRP A 378 -3.37 9.73 -9.50
N VAL A 379 -2.52 10.25 -10.38
CA VAL A 379 -1.12 10.58 -10.07
C VAL A 379 -1.04 11.63 -8.97
N GLU A 380 -1.77 12.74 -9.07
CA GLU A 380 -1.74 13.83 -8.08
C GLU A 380 -2.24 13.36 -6.70
N ARG A 381 -3.27 12.49 -6.68
CA ARG A 381 -3.77 11.88 -5.44
C ARG A 381 -2.74 10.96 -4.80
N VAL A 382 -2.17 10.02 -5.57
CA VAL A 382 -1.29 8.98 -5.04
C VAL A 382 0.09 9.54 -4.68
N ALA A 383 0.60 10.52 -5.43
CA ALA A 383 1.86 11.19 -5.12
C ALA A 383 1.85 11.87 -3.74
N ALA A 384 0.67 12.25 -3.23
CA ALA A 384 0.51 12.88 -1.92
C ALA A 384 0.38 11.88 -0.76
N ILE A 385 0.21 10.58 -1.02
CA ILE A 385 0.07 9.56 0.02
C ILE A 385 1.45 9.31 0.67
N PRO A 386 1.57 9.37 2.00
CA PRO A 386 2.79 8.99 2.72
C PRO A 386 3.15 7.52 2.47
N VAL A 387 4.43 7.24 2.23
CA VAL A 387 4.94 5.89 1.94
C VAL A 387 6.12 5.48 2.83
N ASP A 388 6.52 6.33 3.77
CA ASP A 388 7.60 6.04 4.70
C ASP A 388 7.10 6.14 6.16
N ALA A 389 7.96 5.73 7.09
CA ALA A 389 7.62 5.70 8.52
C ALA A 389 7.37 7.09 9.13
N THR A 390 7.64 8.19 8.41
CA THR A 390 7.37 9.53 8.91
C THR A 390 5.88 9.87 8.87
N ASN A 391 5.08 9.13 8.08
CA ASN A 391 3.67 9.45 7.80
C ASN A 391 3.44 10.89 7.29
N GLN A 392 4.48 11.52 6.73
CA GLN A 392 4.38 12.86 6.17
C GLN A 392 4.18 12.82 4.65
N ARG A 393 3.57 13.88 4.13
CA ARG A 393 3.38 14.06 2.68
C ARG A 393 4.75 14.07 1.96
N PRO A 394 4.90 13.31 0.86
CA PRO A 394 6.10 13.36 0.02
C PRO A 394 6.31 14.74 -0.62
N GLU A 395 7.57 15.10 -0.83
CA GLU A 395 7.95 16.34 -1.53
C GLU A 395 8.16 16.08 -3.03
N VAL A 396 8.69 14.90 -3.35
CA VAL A 396 8.95 14.47 -4.71
C VAL A 396 8.32 13.11 -4.96
N CYS A 397 7.65 12.95 -6.10
CA CYS A 397 7.16 11.67 -6.60
C CYS A 397 7.87 11.32 -7.91
N ILE A 398 8.55 10.19 -7.94
CA ILE A 398 9.17 9.66 -9.16
C ILE A 398 8.15 8.77 -9.86
N ILE A 399 7.84 9.10 -11.11
CA ILE A 399 6.87 8.40 -11.94
C ILE A 399 7.66 7.67 -13.02
N GLU A 400 7.65 6.35 -13.00
CA GLU A 400 8.23 5.56 -14.08
C GLU A 400 7.15 5.15 -15.08
N LEU A 401 7.32 5.56 -16.34
CA LEU A 401 6.52 5.05 -17.45
C LEU A 401 7.16 3.78 -18.03
N GLY A 402 6.51 2.64 -17.80
CA GLY A 402 6.82 1.34 -18.37
C GLY A 402 6.75 1.31 -19.90
N GLY A 403 7.25 0.23 -20.50
CA GLY A 403 7.31 0.10 -21.97
C GLY A 403 8.34 1.02 -22.63
N THR A 404 8.12 1.29 -23.92
CA THR A 404 8.95 2.20 -24.73
C THR A 404 8.12 3.35 -25.30
N ILE A 405 8.79 4.47 -25.60
CA ILE A 405 8.14 5.62 -26.24
C ILE A 405 7.94 5.35 -27.73
N GLY A 406 6.70 5.53 -28.19
CA GLY A 406 6.27 5.28 -29.58
C GLY A 406 5.29 4.12 -29.70
N ASP A 407 5.09 3.35 -28.63
CA ASP A 407 4.12 2.27 -28.58
C ASP A 407 2.70 2.82 -28.41
N ILE A 408 1.72 2.17 -29.05
CA ILE A 408 0.29 2.53 -29.00
C ILE A 408 -0.21 2.58 -27.54
N GLU A 409 0.25 1.64 -26.71
CA GLU A 409 -0.16 1.50 -25.31
C GLU A 409 0.30 2.69 -24.45
N SER A 410 1.44 3.31 -24.79
CA SER A 410 2.01 4.43 -24.04
C SER A 410 1.37 5.79 -24.37
N MET A 411 0.68 5.89 -25.51
CA MET A 411 0.17 7.16 -26.04
C MET A 411 -0.76 7.91 -25.07
N PRO A 412 -1.75 7.27 -24.40
CA PRO A 412 -2.62 7.98 -23.46
C PRO A 412 -1.87 8.56 -22.27
N PHE A 413 -0.84 7.86 -21.78
CA PHE A 413 -0.03 8.31 -20.65
C PHE A 413 0.86 9.49 -21.02
N VAL A 414 1.56 9.41 -22.17
CA VAL A 414 2.39 10.52 -22.65
C VAL A 414 1.56 11.78 -22.88
N ALA A 415 0.39 11.64 -23.51
CA ALA A 415 -0.55 12.75 -23.71
C ALA A 415 -1.07 13.37 -22.39
N ALA A 416 -1.19 12.56 -21.32
CA ALA A 416 -1.61 13.07 -20.02
C ALA A 416 -0.57 14.03 -19.41
N PHE A 417 0.72 13.74 -19.57
CA PHE A 417 1.81 14.56 -19.02
C PHE A 417 2.19 15.76 -19.90
N GLU A 418 1.73 15.85 -21.14
CA GLU A 418 1.98 16.99 -22.04
C GLU A 418 1.55 18.33 -21.40
N LYS A 419 0.49 18.33 -20.57
CA LYS A 419 0.00 19.55 -19.90
C LYS A 419 1.08 20.27 -19.09
N PHE A 420 2.05 19.53 -18.54
CA PHE A 420 3.10 20.07 -17.68
C PHE A 420 4.23 20.76 -18.45
N GLN A 421 4.25 20.67 -19.78
CA GLN A 421 5.19 21.42 -20.62
C GLN A 421 4.82 22.91 -20.74
N ARG A 422 3.61 23.31 -20.30
CA ARG A 422 3.18 24.71 -20.29
C ARG A 422 3.98 25.51 -19.24
N PRO A 423 4.35 26.77 -19.51
CA PRO A 423 5.14 27.59 -18.58
C PRO A 423 4.59 27.66 -17.15
N ALA A 424 3.27 27.67 -16.99
CA ALA A 424 2.61 27.72 -15.67
C ALA A 424 2.86 26.48 -14.79
N PHE A 425 3.23 25.34 -15.37
CA PHE A 425 3.47 24.09 -14.67
C PHE A 425 4.93 23.62 -14.75
N LYS A 426 5.81 24.46 -15.30
CA LYS A 426 7.21 24.12 -15.56
C LYS A 426 7.86 23.57 -14.30
N ASP A 427 7.74 24.26 -13.17
CA ASP A 427 8.39 23.88 -11.91
C ASP A 427 7.70 22.73 -11.15
N GLN A 428 6.72 22.05 -11.76
CA GLN A 428 5.99 20.93 -11.15
C GLN A 428 6.43 19.56 -11.70
N LEU A 429 6.90 19.49 -12.94
CA LEU A 429 7.33 18.25 -13.57
C LEU A 429 8.71 18.41 -14.19
N MET A 430 9.58 17.45 -13.89
CA MET A 430 10.85 17.24 -14.57
C MET A 430 10.79 15.95 -15.39
N THR A 431 11.29 15.97 -16.62
CA THR A 431 11.28 14.80 -17.52
C THR A 431 12.69 14.22 -17.65
N VAL A 432 12.83 12.92 -17.37
CA VAL A 432 14.07 12.16 -17.54
C VAL A 432 13.84 11.11 -18.62
N HIS A 433 14.66 11.12 -19.67
CA HIS A 433 14.57 10.13 -20.74
C HIS A 433 15.78 9.20 -20.72
N VAL A 434 15.53 7.90 -20.58
CA VAL A 434 16.57 6.86 -20.55
C VAL A 434 16.67 6.21 -21.92
N SER A 435 17.85 6.28 -22.53
CA SER A 435 18.11 5.72 -23.85
C SER A 435 19.42 4.95 -23.89
N VAL A 436 19.55 4.03 -24.84
CA VAL A 436 20.74 3.17 -24.97
C VAL A 436 21.65 3.65 -26.10
N ILE A 437 22.95 3.63 -25.84
CA ILE A 437 24.02 3.79 -26.82
C ILE A 437 24.56 2.41 -27.13
N LEU A 438 24.35 1.95 -28.37
CA LEU A 438 24.74 0.60 -28.78
C LEU A 438 26.17 0.60 -29.29
N GLU A 439 26.89 -0.47 -29.00
CA GLU A 439 28.23 -0.72 -29.52
C GLU A 439 28.28 -2.09 -30.21
N PRO A 440 27.97 -2.17 -31.52
CA PRO A 440 28.05 -3.42 -32.24
C PRO A 440 29.49 -3.95 -32.23
N LYS A 441 29.69 -5.17 -31.71
CA LYS A 441 31.01 -5.84 -31.60
C LYS A 441 31.78 -5.90 -32.92
N SER A 442 31.09 -5.89 -34.07
CA SER A 442 31.69 -5.88 -35.41
C SER A 442 32.38 -4.57 -35.76
N THR A 443 31.97 -3.46 -35.15
CA THR A 443 32.49 -2.12 -35.46
C THR A 443 33.32 -1.51 -34.33
N GLY A 444 33.05 -1.89 -33.07
CA GLY A 444 33.74 -1.34 -31.89
C GLY A 444 33.54 0.18 -31.69
N GLU A 445 32.53 0.76 -32.35
CA GLU A 445 32.22 2.18 -32.28
C GLU A 445 30.84 2.38 -31.65
N GLN A 446 30.76 3.28 -30.67
CA GLN A 446 29.51 3.65 -30.02
C GLN A 446 28.58 4.40 -30.99
N LYS A 447 27.37 3.86 -31.20
CA LYS A 447 26.37 4.39 -32.12
C LYS A 447 25.21 5.04 -31.37
N THR A 448 24.99 6.33 -31.66
CA THR A 448 23.94 7.16 -31.06
C THR A 448 22.63 7.17 -31.83
N LYS A 449 22.56 6.57 -33.02
CA LYS A 449 21.38 6.61 -33.90
C LYS A 449 20.08 6.11 -33.25
N PRO A 450 20.07 5.00 -32.49
CA PRO A 450 18.85 4.57 -31.82
C PRO A 450 18.33 5.62 -30.82
N MET A 451 19.22 6.18 -30.00
CA MET A 451 18.88 7.27 -29.09
C MET A 451 18.34 8.51 -29.83
N GLN A 452 18.93 8.88 -30.96
CA GLN A 452 18.46 10.00 -31.78
C GLN A 452 17.01 9.81 -32.25
N ASN A 453 16.63 8.60 -32.66
CA ASN A 453 15.25 8.29 -33.05
C ASN A 453 14.30 8.29 -31.84
N SER A 454 14.74 7.73 -30.71
CA SER A 454 14.00 7.77 -29.45
C SER A 454 13.65 9.20 -29.04
N MET A 455 14.64 10.08 -29.11
CA MET A 455 14.48 11.51 -28.84
C MET A 455 13.49 12.20 -29.77
N ARG A 456 13.52 11.85 -31.06
CA ARG A 456 12.56 12.37 -32.04
C ARG A 456 11.13 11.96 -31.68
N ASN A 457 10.92 10.70 -31.31
CA ASN A 457 9.59 10.18 -30.96
C ASN A 457 9.06 10.84 -29.69
N LEU A 458 9.88 10.98 -28.65
CA LEU A 458 9.50 11.66 -27.41
C LEU A 458 9.00 13.10 -27.66
N ARG A 459 9.76 13.86 -28.46
CA ARG A 459 9.37 15.23 -28.85
C ARG A 459 8.13 15.26 -29.73
N ALA A 460 7.99 14.32 -30.65
CA ALA A 460 6.80 14.22 -31.49
C ALA A 460 5.54 13.91 -30.67
N SER A 461 5.69 13.21 -29.54
CA SER A 461 4.61 12.97 -28.58
C SER A 461 4.37 14.13 -27.60
N GLY A 462 5.06 15.27 -27.76
CA GLY A 462 4.82 16.48 -26.98
C GLY A 462 5.66 16.63 -25.72
N LEU A 463 6.63 15.74 -25.45
CA LEU A 463 7.52 15.84 -24.29
C LEU A 463 8.95 16.20 -24.71
N THR A 464 9.57 17.13 -23.97
CA THR A 464 11.00 17.43 -24.10
C THR A 464 11.70 16.97 -22.82
N PRO A 465 12.83 16.26 -22.88
CA PRO A 465 13.54 15.81 -21.68
C PRO A 465 14.33 16.96 -21.06
N ASP A 466 14.24 17.08 -19.73
CA ASP A 466 15.11 17.93 -18.93
C ASP A 466 16.47 17.25 -18.68
N LEU A 467 16.49 15.91 -18.58
CA LEU A 467 17.71 15.10 -18.53
C LEU A 467 17.66 13.94 -19.52
N LEU A 468 18.78 13.70 -20.19
CA LEU A 468 18.97 12.57 -21.10
C LEU A 468 19.99 11.60 -20.50
N VAL A 469 19.52 10.45 -20.03
CA VAL A 469 20.37 9.39 -19.49
C VAL A 469 20.75 8.45 -20.63
N CYS A 470 22.03 8.43 -20.97
CA CYS A 470 22.61 7.57 -21.99
C CYS A 470 23.26 6.35 -21.34
N ARG A 471 22.60 5.19 -21.44
CA ARG A 471 23.17 3.92 -20.99
C ARG A 471 24.10 3.34 -22.05
N SER A 472 25.29 2.88 -21.65
CA SER A 472 26.29 2.28 -22.55
C SER A 472 27.04 1.12 -21.86
N GLU A 473 27.77 0.31 -22.62
CA GLU A 473 28.65 -0.72 -22.03
C GLU A 473 29.90 -0.07 -21.40
N ARG A 474 30.57 0.82 -22.15
CA ARG A 474 31.75 1.58 -21.70
C ARG A 474 31.44 3.08 -21.53
N PRO A 475 32.24 3.83 -20.75
CA PRO A 475 32.11 5.28 -20.63
C PRO A 475 32.04 5.99 -22.00
N ILE A 476 31.21 7.02 -22.09
CA ILE A 476 31.02 7.82 -23.30
C ILE A 476 32.05 8.95 -23.30
N ASN A 477 32.77 9.13 -24.40
CA ASN A 477 33.75 10.22 -24.53
C ASN A 477 33.08 11.58 -24.74
N ILE A 478 33.86 12.65 -24.51
CA ILE A 478 33.36 14.04 -24.58
C ILE A 478 32.85 14.38 -25.99
N ALA A 479 33.57 14.00 -27.04
CA ALA A 479 33.17 14.26 -28.43
C ALA A 479 31.81 13.62 -28.80
N LEU A 480 31.54 12.41 -28.32
CA LEU A 480 30.24 11.77 -28.53
C LEU A 480 29.15 12.45 -27.69
N ARG A 481 29.46 12.88 -26.47
CA ARG A 481 28.55 13.65 -25.62
C ARG A 481 28.16 15.00 -26.27
N GLU A 482 29.11 15.74 -26.84
CA GLU A 482 28.86 16.97 -27.61
C GLU A 482 27.94 16.71 -28.82
N LYS A 483 28.19 15.61 -29.55
CA LYS A 483 27.32 15.19 -30.66
C LYS A 483 25.91 14.86 -30.19
N ILE A 484 25.76 14.27 -29.01
CA ILE A 484 24.46 13.98 -28.40
C ILE A 484 23.77 15.29 -28.00
N ALA A 485 24.47 16.25 -27.40
CA ALA A 485 23.94 17.56 -27.02
C ALA A 485 23.37 18.31 -28.21
N ALA A 486 24.19 18.44 -29.26
CA ALA A 486 23.81 19.14 -30.49
C ALA A 486 22.55 18.55 -31.15
N PHE A 487 22.39 17.22 -31.14
CA PHE A 487 21.19 16.57 -31.71
C PHE A 487 20.00 16.59 -30.75
N GLY A 488 20.27 16.36 -29.46
CA GLY A 488 19.29 16.29 -28.39
C GLY A 488 18.59 17.61 -28.14
N MET A 489 19.23 18.72 -28.53
CA MET A 489 18.82 20.09 -28.16
C MET A 489 18.78 20.24 -26.64
N VAL A 490 19.81 19.71 -25.99
CA VAL A 490 20.04 19.76 -24.54
C VAL A 490 21.48 20.18 -24.30
N GLU A 491 21.73 20.82 -23.15
CA GLU A 491 23.07 21.23 -22.74
C GLU A 491 23.93 20.02 -22.37
N LEU A 492 25.25 20.21 -22.36
CA LEU A 492 26.20 19.13 -22.08
C LEU A 492 25.97 18.53 -20.69
N GLU A 493 25.69 19.36 -19.70
CA GLU A 493 25.43 19.01 -18.31
C GLU A 493 24.19 18.12 -18.17
N GLN A 494 23.20 18.29 -19.05
CA GLN A 494 21.94 17.53 -19.04
C GLN A 494 22.08 16.10 -19.61
N ILE A 495 23.25 15.76 -20.16
CA ILE A 495 23.54 14.41 -20.67
C ILE A 495 24.26 13.62 -19.59
N ILE A 496 23.58 12.59 -19.08
CA ILE A 496 24.08 11.74 -18.01
C ILE A 496 24.55 10.42 -18.62
N CYS A 497 25.83 10.09 -18.44
CA CYS A 497 26.42 8.87 -18.97
C CYS A 497 26.40 7.78 -17.89
N VAL A 498 25.72 6.66 -18.15
CA VAL A 498 25.64 5.52 -17.24
C VAL A 498 26.18 4.28 -17.96
N HIS A 499 27.41 3.90 -17.64
CA HIS A 499 28.02 2.70 -18.20
C HIS A 499 27.68 1.46 -17.36
N ASP A 500 27.94 0.26 -17.88
CA ASP A 500 27.77 -0.97 -17.09
C ASP A 500 28.79 -0.98 -15.93
N VAL A 501 28.28 -1.17 -14.71
CA VAL A 501 29.03 -1.14 -13.45
C VAL A 501 29.12 -2.53 -12.83
N SER A 502 30.07 -2.77 -11.92
CA SER A 502 30.24 -4.08 -11.27
C SER A 502 29.04 -4.48 -10.41
N ASN A 503 28.44 -3.52 -9.71
CA ASN A 503 27.24 -3.71 -8.91
C ASN A 503 26.26 -2.53 -9.04
N ILE A 504 24.96 -2.83 -8.93
CA ILE A 504 23.88 -1.85 -9.12
C ILE A 504 23.90 -0.69 -8.13
N TYR A 505 24.59 -0.84 -6.99
CA TYR A 505 24.69 0.19 -5.96
C TYR A 505 25.71 1.30 -6.30
N GLN A 506 26.48 1.13 -7.39
CA GLN A 506 27.33 2.20 -7.94
C GLN A 506 26.52 3.23 -8.74
N VAL A 507 25.35 2.86 -9.26
CA VAL A 507 24.57 3.74 -10.14
C VAL A 507 24.16 5.05 -9.44
N PRO A 508 23.64 5.06 -8.20
CA PRO A 508 23.38 6.30 -7.47
C PRO A 508 24.64 7.18 -7.34
N LEU A 509 25.80 6.58 -7.07
CA LEU A 509 27.07 7.29 -6.93
C LEU A 509 27.52 7.92 -8.25
N LEU A 510 27.30 7.22 -9.37
CA LEU A 510 27.60 7.72 -10.70
C LEU A 510 26.70 8.90 -11.10
N LEU A 511 25.44 8.89 -10.68
CA LEU A 511 24.53 10.02 -10.86
C LEU A 511 24.92 11.21 -9.97
N HIS A 512 25.35 10.96 -8.73
CA HIS A 512 25.86 12.01 -7.85
C HIS A 512 27.08 12.72 -8.44
N LYS A 513 28.06 11.96 -8.95
CA LYS A 513 29.26 12.49 -9.62
C LYS A 513 28.96 13.40 -10.82
N GLN A 514 27.79 13.25 -11.43
CA GLN A 514 27.35 14.04 -12.59
C GLN A 514 26.40 15.18 -12.21
N ASN A 515 26.36 15.58 -10.93
CA ASN A 515 25.58 16.69 -10.38
C ASN A 515 24.07 16.61 -10.67
N VAL A 516 23.52 15.40 -10.75
CA VAL A 516 22.10 15.17 -11.08
C VAL A 516 21.17 15.75 -10.02
N LEU A 517 21.58 15.70 -8.74
CA LEU A 517 20.77 16.23 -7.66
C LEU A 517 20.58 17.75 -7.79
N GLU A 518 21.67 18.47 -8.02
CA GLU A 518 21.70 19.92 -8.16
C GLU A 518 20.77 20.36 -9.30
N MET A 519 20.83 19.65 -10.43
CA MET A 519 19.93 19.88 -11.56
C MET A 519 18.47 19.66 -11.20
N ILE A 520 18.13 18.63 -10.41
CA ILE A 520 16.76 18.38 -9.95
C ILE A 520 16.28 19.51 -9.02
N VAL A 521 17.10 19.89 -8.04
CA VAL A 521 16.79 20.94 -7.07
C VAL A 521 16.55 22.27 -7.77
N GLU A 522 17.41 22.65 -8.72
CA GLU A 522 17.26 23.87 -9.49
C GLU A 522 16.02 23.86 -10.40
N ARG A 523 15.76 22.72 -11.06
CA ARG A 523 14.69 22.57 -12.04
C ARG A 523 13.30 22.52 -11.42
N LEU A 524 13.16 21.91 -10.24
CA LEU A 524 11.88 21.77 -9.51
C LEU A 524 11.71 22.80 -8.40
N LYS A 525 12.70 23.67 -8.18
CA LYS A 525 12.74 24.66 -7.09
C LYS A 525 12.51 24.02 -5.73
N LEU A 526 13.20 22.91 -5.48
CA LEU A 526 13.13 22.22 -4.19
C LEU A 526 13.84 23.04 -3.11
N THR A 527 13.31 22.98 -1.89
CA THR A 527 13.90 23.66 -0.73
C THR A 527 15.27 23.08 -0.43
N ALA A 528 16.29 23.93 -0.36
CA ALA A 528 17.63 23.50 -0.02
C ALA A 528 17.66 22.85 1.37
N VAL A 529 18.20 21.64 1.45
CA VAL A 529 18.32 20.90 2.70
C VAL A 529 19.61 21.30 3.42
N ASN A 530 19.53 21.46 4.75
CA ASN A 530 20.70 21.77 5.57
C ASN A 530 21.73 20.63 5.51
N THR A 531 22.97 20.96 5.13
CA THR A 531 24.10 20.03 4.97
C THR A 531 24.41 19.25 6.24
N GLU A 532 24.27 19.86 7.42
CA GLU A 532 24.45 19.17 8.72
C GLU A 532 23.37 18.12 8.97
N GLY A 533 22.12 18.44 8.60
CA GLY A 533 20.98 17.51 8.70
C GLY A 533 21.16 16.29 7.79
N THR A 534 21.69 16.50 6.58
CA THR A 534 21.94 15.44 5.59
C THR A 534 22.92 14.38 6.07
N LEU A 535 23.96 14.77 6.82
CA LEU A 535 24.96 13.83 7.34
C LEU A 535 24.39 12.89 8.42
N MET A 536 23.39 13.38 9.17
CA MET A 536 22.70 12.64 10.22
C MET A 536 21.64 11.67 9.67
N LEU A 537 21.25 11.80 8.40
CA LEU A 537 20.29 10.90 7.77
C LEU A 537 20.87 9.51 7.58
N LYS A 538 20.03 8.50 7.78
CA LYS A 538 20.36 7.09 7.55
C LYS A 538 19.30 6.46 6.63
N PRO A 539 19.67 5.96 5.43
CA PRO A 539 21.01 5.92 4.87
C PRO A 539 21.45 7.19 4.12
N ASN A 540 22.68 7.63 4.36
CA ASN A 540 23.35 8.67 3.59
C ASN A 540 24.27 8.07 2.50
N LEU A 541 24.82 8.90 1.61
CA LEU A 541 25.68 8.46 0.50
C LEU A 541 26.95 7.72 0.93
N PHE A 542 27.47 7.99 2.14
CA PHE A 542 28.61 7.27 2.68
C PHE A 542 28.28 5.78 2.89
N GLN A 543 27.10 5.47 3.43
CA GLN A 543 26.67 4.08 3.62
C GLN A 543 26.48 3.36 2.28
N TRP A 544 25.96 4.04 1.27
CA TRP A 544 25.85 3.51 -0.10
C TRP A 544 27.21 3.23 -0.74
N THR A 545 28.16 4.13 -0.55
CA THR A 545 29.55 3.96 -1.04
C THR A 545 30.22 2.77 -0.36
N HIS A 546 30.07 2.65 0.95
CA HIS A 546 30.58 1.51 1.70
C HIS A 546 29.94 0.19 1.25
N LEU A 547 28.60 0.15 1.12
CA LEU A 547 27.88 -1.02 0.64
C LEU A 547 28.36 -1.44 -0.76
N SER A 548 28.50 -0.48 -1.67
CA SER A 548 28.94 -0.74 -3.04
C SER A 548 30.35 -1.31 -3.09
N ASN A 549 31.29 -0.75 -2.32
CA ASN A 549 32.65 -1.28 -2.23
C ASN A 549 32.69 -2.67 -1.58
N LEU A 550 31.83 -2.90 -0.58
CA LEU A 550 31.75 -4.19 0.10
C LEU A 550 31.32 -5.30 -0.85
N CYS A 551 30.38 -5.04 -1.75
CA CYS A 551 29.89 -6.01 -2.74
C CYS A 551 31.01 -6.63 -3.58
N ASP A 552 32.08 -5.89 -3.82
CA ASP A 552 33.20 -6.31 -4.68
C ASP A 552 34.41 -6.83 -3.87
N SER A 553 34.32 -6.86 -2.52
CA SER A 553 35.48 -7.04 -1.64
C SER A 553 35.81 -8.50 -1.25
N PHE A 554 34.86 -9.43 -1.35
CA PHE A 554 35.00 -10.79 -0.82
C PHE A 554 35.10 -11.85 -1.92
N GLN A 555 35.94 -12.88 -1.69
CA GLN A 555 36.23 -13.94 -2.65
C GLN A 555 35.71 -15.33 -2.23
N SER A 556 35.41 -15.54 -0.94
CA SER A 556 34.94 -16.83 -0.45
C SER A 556 33.52 -17.11 -0.95
N GLU A 557 33.36 -18.17 -1.74
CA GLU A 557 32.08 -18.54 -2.34
C GLU A 557 31.13 -19.27 -1.37
N VAL A 558 29.83 -19.10 -1.58
CA VAL A 558 28.77 -19.95 -1.01
C VAL A 558 27.82 -20.36 -2.12
N ARG A 559 27.62 -21.67 -2.31
CA ARG A 559 26.77 -22.21 -3.37
C ARG A 559 25.43 -22.66 -2.81
N ILE A 560 24.36 -22.07 -3.31
CA ILE A 560 22.98 -22.38 -2.92
C ILE A 560 22.23 -22.99 -4.10
N ALA A 561 21.61 -24.14 -3.89
CA ALA A 561 20.70 -24.76 -4.84
C ALA A 561 19.31 -24.12 -4.74
N LEU A 562 18.82 -23.55 -5.83
CA LEU A 562 17.44 -23.09 -5.96
C LEU A 562 16.67 -24.11 -6.77
N VAL A 563 15.80 -24.88 -6.09
CA VAL A 563 15.01 -25.96 -6.71
C VAL A 563 13.64 -25.42 -7.11
N GLY A 564 13.48 -25.11 -8.38
CA GLY A 564 12.32 -24.39 -8.89
C GLY A 564 11.76 -24.96 -10.19
N LYS A 565 10.57 -24.47 -10.55
CA LYS A 565 9.89 -24.80 -11.82
C LYS A 565 10.37 -23.89 -12.97
N TYR A 566 10.53 -22.60 -12.69
CA TYR A 566 10.85 -21.57 -13.69
C TYR A 566 12.35 -21.29 -13.87
N VAL A 567 13.22 -22.29 -13.75
CA VAL A 567 14.68 -22.08 -13.66
C VAL A 567 15.36 -21.58 -14.94
N ARG A 568 14.69 -21.68 -16.09
CA ARG A 568 15.21 -21.18 -17.38
C ARG A 568 15.26 -19.65 -17.45
N ILE A 569 14.43 -18.97 -16.64
CA ILE A 569 14.33 -17.52 -16.60
C ILE A 569 14.64 -17.08 -15.17
N PRO A 570 15.88 -16.61 -14.88
CA PRO A 570 16.26 -16.19 -13.54
C PRO A 570 15.34 -15.10 -12.96
N ASP A 571 14.73 -14.29 -13.82
CA ASP A 571 13.81 -13.20 -13.42
C ASP A 571 12.51 -13.69 -12.78
N ALA A 572 12.12 -14.95 -13.00
CA ALA A 572 10.99 -15.57 -12.31
C ALA A 572 11.21 -15.72 -10.79
N TYR A 573 12.45 -15.58 -10.33
CA TYR A 573 12.84 -15.57 -8.91
C TYR A 573 13.66 -14.33 -8.55
N ALA A 574 13.45 -13.21 -9.26
CA ALA A 574 14.26 -12.01 -9.11
C ALA A 574 14.27 -11.47 -7.66
N SER A 575 13.15 -11.50 -6.95
CA SER A 575 13.09 -11.07 -5.54
C SER A 575 13.97 -11.95 -4.67
N LEU A 576 13.84 -13.26 -4.81
CA LEU A 576 14.61 -14.23 -4.04
C LEU A 576 16.11 -14.12 -4.35
N ASN A 577 16.48 -13.99 -5.62
CA ASN A 577 17.87 -13.79 -6.06
C ASN A 577 18.47 -12.54 -5.41
N LYS A 578 17.74 -11.42 -5.40
CA LYS A 578 18.18 -10.16 -4.76
C LYS A 578 18.31 -10.32 -3.25
N ALA A 579 17.34 -10.96 -2.59
CA ALA A 579 17.35 -11.15 -1.15
C ALA A 579 18.46 -12.10 -0.68
N LEU A 580 18.78 -13.15 -1.45
CA LEU A 580 19.94 -14.01 -1.21
C LEU A 580 21.25 -13.23 -1.38
N ARG A 581 21.35 -12.35 -2.40
CA ARG A 581 22.53 -11.48 -2.58
C ARG A 581 22.72 -10.54 -1.40
N HIS A 582 21.65 -9.89 -0.90
CA HIS A 582 21.73 -9.06 0.30
C HIS A 582 22.28 -9.87 1.49
N SER A 583 21.75 -11.07 1.70
CA SER A 583 22.18 -11.98 2.77
C SER A 583 23.66 -12.37 2.63
N ALA A 584 24.11 -12.67 1.41
CA ALA A 584 25.49 -13.04 1.12
C ALA A 584 26.48 -11.90 1.30
N ILE A 585 26.10 -10.66 0.94
CA ILE A 585 26.90 -9.46 1.19
C ILE A 585 27.17 -9.30 2.70
N HIS A 586 26.14 -9.47 3.53
CA HIS A 586 26.27 -9.36 5.00
C HIS A 586 27.06 -10.51 5.61
N ALA A 587 26.98 -11.72 5.03
CA ALA A 587 27.81 -12.86 5.41
C ALA A 587 29.25 -12.78 4.86
N LYS A 588 29.55 -11.77 4.02
CA LYS A 588 30.83 -11.59 3.32
C LYS A 588 31.18 -12.84 2.50
N ARG A 589 30.24 -13.27 1.65
CA ARG A 589 30.37 -14.42 0.76
C ARG A 589 29.94 -14.06 -0.66
N GLN A 590 30.68 -14.57 -1.63
CA GLN A 590 30.29 -14.50 -3.04
C GLN A 590 29.21 -15.55 -3.31
N LEU A 591 28.00 -15.10 -3.63
CA LEU A 591 26.87 -16.00 -3.85
C LEU A 591 26.94 -16.64 -5.23
N VAL A 592 26.86 -17.96 -5.27
CA VAL A 592 26.63 -18.74 -6.49
C VAL A 592 25.29 -19.45 -6.37
N ILE A 593 24.33 -19.10 -7.24
CA ILE A 593 23.02 -19.75 -7.29
C ILE A 593 23.06 -20.82 -8.37
N SER A 594 22.92 -22.08 -7.98
CA SER A 594 22.71 -23.20 -8.90
C SER A 594 21.20 -23.39 -9.09
N TYR A 595 20.68 -23.09 -10.28
CA TYR A 595 19.26 -23.28 -10.59
C TYR A 595 18.99 -24.73 -11.02
N ILE A 596 18.03 -25.38 -10.37
CA ILE A 596 17.74 -26.80 -10.55
C ILE A 596 16.27 -26.97 -10.89
N HIS A 597 16.00 -27.55 -12.05
CA HIS A 597 14.64 -27.80 -12.50
C HIS A 597 14.03 -28.92 -11.66
N SER A 598 12.93 -28.66 -10.97
CA SER A 598 12.40 -29.65 -10.02
C SER A 598 11.95 -30.96 -10.68
N GLU A 599 11.43 -30.91 -11.92
CA GLU A 599 11.10 -32.14 -12.68
C GLU A 599 12.32 -33.03 -12.96
N HIS A 600 13.53 -32.47 -13.04
CA HIS A 600 14.74 -33.28 -13.24
C HIS A 600 15.13 -34.03 -11.96
N LEU A 601 14.48 -33.80 -10.83
CA LEU A 601 14.72 -34.55 -9.59
C LEU A 601 13.71 -35.69 -9.40
N GLU A 602 12.75 -35.83 -10.31
CA GLU A 602 11.77 -36.92 -10.32
C GLU A 602 12.38 -38.18 -10.94
N GLU A 603 12.01 -39.36 -10.43
CA GLU A 603 12.54 -40.62 -10.96
C GLU A 603 12.16 -40.76 -12.45
N PRO A 604 13.14 -40.96 -13.35
CA PRO A 604 12.88 -40.92 -14.78
C PRO A 604 12.08 -42.17 -15.24
N HIS A 605 11.00 -41.94 -15.98
CA HIS A 605 10.26 -42.99 -16.67
C HIS A 605 10.90 -43.32 -18.03
N GLY A 606 12.05 -43.99 -18.01
CA GLY A 606 12.78 -44.42 -19.22
C GLY A 606 14.18 -43.82 -19.35
N SER A 607 14.88 -44.13 -20.44
CA SER A 607 16.30 -43.77 -20.63
C SER A 607 16.56 -42.33 -21.05
N GLU A 608 15.56 -41.60 -21.57
CA GLU A 608 15.75 -40.28 -22.18
C GLU A 608 16.06 -39.16 -21.17
N HIS A 609 15.65 -39.30 -19.91
CA HIS A 609 15.82 -38.27 -18.87
C HIS A 609 16.86 -38.60 -17.79
N VAL A 610 17.55 -39.74 -17.92
CA VAL A 610 18.51 -40.21 -16.90
C VAL A 610 19.72 -39.26 -16.79
N SER A 611 20.15 -38.65 -17.90
CA SER A 611 21.26 -37.69 -17.88
C SER A 611 20.90 -36.42 -17.11
N ASP A 612 19.71 -35.86 -17.36
CA ASP A 612 19.23 -34.65 -16.70
C ASP A 612 19.02 -34.91 -15.21
N TYR A 613 18.51 -36.08 -14.86
CA TYR A 613 18.36 -36.54 -13.48
C TYR A 613 19.69 -36.61 -12.74
N ASN A 614 20.68 -37.30 -13.31
CA ASN A 614 21.99 -37.43 -12.69
C ASN A 614 22.68 -36.07 -12.55
N CYS A 615 22.62 -35.23 -13.58
CA CYS A 615 23.19 -33.88 -13.57
C CYS A 615 22.56 -32.99 -12.49
N ALA A 616 21.23 -33.04 -12.35
CA ALA A 616 20.51 -32.28 -11.32
C ALA A 616 20.94 -32.70 -9.90
N TRP A 617 21.03 -34.01 -9.63
CA TRP A 617 21.47 -34.53 -8.34
C TRP A 617 22.96 -34.28 -8.05
N GLU A 618 23.82 -34.37 -9.05
CA GLU A 618 25.24 -33.99 -8.92
C GLU A 618 25.38 -32.51 -8.55
N THR A 619 24.57 -31.65 -9.17
CA THR A 619 24.55 -30.21 -8.87
C THR A 619 24.06 -29.94 -7.44
N ILE A 620 23.00 -30.62 -6.98
CA ILE A 620 22.53 -30.50 -5.58
C ILE A 620 23.63 -30.87 -4.60
N LYS A 621 24.33 -31.98 -4.82
CA LYS A 621 25.39 -32.49 -3.92
C LYS A 621 26.58 -31.53 -3.78
N GLN A 622 26.79 -30.65 -4.75
CA GLN A 622 27.84 -29.62 -4.71
C GLN A 622 27.44 -28.36 -3.94
N CYS A 623 26.16 -28.19 -3.58
CA CYS A 623 25.65 -27.00 -2.92
C CYS A 623 25.72 -27.14 -1.38
N GLN A 624 25.95 -26.03 -0.68
CA GLN A 624 26.03 -25.97 0.78
C GLN A 624 24.70 -25.61 1.44
N GLY A 625 23.69 -25.25 0.65
CA GLY A 625 22.33 -24.99 1.12
C GLY A 625 21.32 -25.15 0.00
N ILE A 626 20.07 -25.43 0.36
CA ILE A 626 18.96 -25.66 -0.55
C ILE A 626 17.82 -24.70 -0.21
N VAL A 627 17.27 -24.04 -1.22
CA VAL A 627 16.05 -23.25 -1.11
C VAL A 627 15.00 -23.78 -2.08
N VAL A 628 13.79 -24.01 -1.57
CA VAL A 628 12.62 -24.37 -2.37
C VAL A 628 11.64 -23.20 -2.30
N PRO A 629 11.49 -22.41 -3.37
CA PRO A 629 10.59 -21.26 -3.40
C PRO A 629 9.12 -21.67 -3.56
N GLY A 630 8.26 -20.65 -3.45
CA GLY A 630 6.83 -20.75 -3.77
C GLY A 630 6.56 -21.24 -5.20
N GLY A 631 5.32 -21.63 -5.46
CA GLY A 631 4.88 -22.08 -6.77
C GLY A 631 3.42 -22.50 -6.75
N PHE A 632 2.92 -22.91 -7.91
CA PHE A 632 1.52 -23.31 -8.09
C PHE A 632 1.40 -24.50 -9.05
N GLY A 633 0.41 -25.34 -8.77
CA GLY A 633 0.05 -26.53 -9.56
C GLY A 633 0.96 -27.73 -9.29
N GLY A 634 0.49 -28.92 -9.69
CA GLY A 634 1.12 -30.21 -9.35
C GLY A 634 2.41 -30.57 -10.08
N ARG A 635 2.95 -29.68 -10.93
CA ARG A 635 4.11 -30.00 -11.78
C ARG A 635 5.42 -29.85 -11.01
N GLY A 636 6.28 -30.87 -11.04
CA GLY A 636 7.60 -30.81 -10.41
C GLY A 636 7.56 -30.87 -8.88
N ILE A 637 6.44 -31.33 -8.29
CA ILE A 637 6.24 -31.38 -6.84
C ILE A 637 7.00 -32.53 -6.21
N GLU A 638 7.00 -33.72 -6.82
CA GLU A 638 7.70 -34.88 -6.27
C GLU A 638 9.22 -34.65 -6.26
N GLY A 639 9.75 -33.94 -7.26
CA GLY A 639 11.15 -33.53 -7.25
C GLY A 639 11.50 -32.53 -6.13
N LYS A 640 10.59 -31.62 -5.77
CA LYS A 640 10.76 -30.73 -4.61
C LYS A 640 10.73 -31.51 -3.30
N ILE A 641 9.81 -32.47 -3.16
CA ILE A 641 9.72 -33.37 -2.00
C ILE A 641 11.02 -34.17 -1.85
N ALA A 642 11.56 -34.71 -2.96
CA ALA A 642 12.84 -35.41 -2.97
C ALA A 642 14.01 -34.51 -2.50
N ALA A 643 14.05 -33.25 -2.94
CA ALA A 643 15.05 -32.28 -2.47
C ALA A 643 14.93 -32.00 -0.96
N CYS A 644 13.70 -31.88 -0.43
CA CYS A 644 13.46 -31.72 1.01
C CYS A 644 13.98 -32.92 1.81
N LYS A 645 13.70 -34.15 1.32
CA LYS A 645 14.19 -35.40 1.92
C LYS A 645 15.71 -35.43 1.95
N TYR A 646 16.35 -35.13 0.83
CA TYR A 646 17.80 -35.10 0.73
C TYR A 646 18.41 -34.10 1.72
N ALA A 647 17.84 -32.90 1.83
CA ALA A 647 18.32 -31.89 2.77
C ALA A 647 18.26 -32.40 4.22
N ARG A 648 17.11 -32.97 4.62
CA ARG A 648 16.88 -33.52 5.96
C ARG A 648 17.85 -34.65 6.30
N GLU A 649 18.03 -35.61 5.41
CA GLU A 649 18.83 -36.83 5.67
C GLU A 649 20.33 -36.56 5.67
N ASN A 650 20.78 -35.54 4.95
CA ASN A 650 22.20 -35.20 4.80
C ASN A 650 22.63 -33.99 5.65
N ASN A 651 21.76 -33.49 6.52
CA ASN A 651 22.00 -32.30 7.35
C ASN A 651 22.40 -31.04 6.54
N ILE A 652 21.82 -30.87 5.35
CA ILE A 652 22.11 -29.72 4.47
C ILE A 652 21.16 -28.57 4.83
N PRO A 653 21.67 -27.35 5.13
CA PRO A 653 20.85 -26.17 5.39
C PRO A 653 19.73 -25.98 4.36
N PHE A 654 18.50 -25.85 4.84
CA PHE A 654 17.29 -25.81 4.02
C PHE A 654 16.36 -24.65 4.42
N LEU A 655 15.81 -23.98 3.41
CA LEU A 655 14.71 -23.04 3.56
C LEU A 655 13.58 -23.36 2.57
N GLY A 656 12.41 -23.69 3.09
CA GLY A 656 11.17 -23.84 2.33
C GLY A 656 10.33 -22.56 2.43
N ILE A 657 9.99 -21.96 1.28
CA ILE A 657 9.19 -20.72 1.22
C ILE A 657 7.83 -21.05 0.61
N CYS A 658 6.75 -20.73 1.32
CA CYS A 658 5.37 -20.97 0.90
C CYS A 658 5.18 -22.45 0.51
N LEU A 659 5.04 -22.75 -0.79
CA LEU A 659 5.00 -24.13 -1.30
C LEU A 659 6.19 -24.99 -0.84
N GLY A 660 7.38 -24.42 -0.66
CA GLY A 660 8.53 -25.16 -0.14
C GLY A 660 8.32 -25.68 1.29
N MET A 661 7.66 -24.90 2.14
CA MET A 661 7.27 -25.33 3.49
C MET A 661 6.27 -26.49 3.40
N GLN A 662 5.28 -26.38 2.51
CA GLN A 662 4.27 -27.41 2.28
C GLN A 662 4.88 -28.73 1.78
N CYS A 663 5.79 -28.68 0.80
CA CYS A 663 6.50 -29.86 0.30
C CYS A 663 7.32 -30.55 1.41
N ALA A 664 7.99 -29.78 2.26
CA ALA A 664 8.76 -30.32 3.38
C ALA A 664 7.86 -30.98 4.45
N ALA A 665 6.69 -30.40 4.74
CA ALA A 665 5.70 -31.03 5.64
C ALA A 665 5.16 -32.36 5.07
N ILE A 666 4.88 -32.40 3.76
CA ILE A 666 4.45 -33.62 3.07
C ILE A 666 5.56 -34.69 3.10
N GLU A 667 6.81 -34.31 2.81
CA GLU A 667 7.96 -35.21 2.89
C GLU A 667 8.10 -35.83 4.28
N PHE A 668 8.06 -34.99 5.31
CA PHE A 668 8.24 -35.43 6.70
C PHE A 668 7.11 -36.37 7.14
N ALA A 669 5.87 -36.08 6.74
CA ALA A 669 4.72 -36.95 6.99
C ALA A 669 4.89 -38.35 6.38
N ARG A 670 5.38 -38.42 5.13
CA ARG A 670 5.65 -39.67 4.42
C ARG A 670 6.81 -40.45 5.05
N SER A 671 7.96 -39.81 5.22
CA SER A 671 9.22 -40.47 5.58
C SER A 671 9.36 -40.76 7.08
N VAL A 672 8.89 -39.86 7.94
CA VAL A 672 9.13 -39.92 9.40
C VAL A 672 7.87 -40.36 10.16
N CYS A 673 6.69 -39.85 9.78
CA CYS A 673 5.44 -40.20 10.45
C CYS A 673 4.76 -41.45 9.86
N GLY A 674 5.29 -42.03 8.77
CA GLY A 674 4.76 -43.24 8.13
C GLY A 674 3.37 -43.07 7.50
N ILE A 675 2.99 -41.85 7.14
CA ILE A 675 1.69 -41.57 6.52
C ILE A 675 1.82 -41.79 5.01
N GLU A 676 1.59 -43.03 4.59
CA GLU A 676 1.59 -43.39 3.17
C GLU A 676 0.50 -42.62 2.41
N GLY A 677 0.86 -42.06 1.25
CA GLY A 677 -0.08 -41.27 0.43
C GLY A 677 -0.34 -39.84 0.95
N ALA A 678 0.38 -39.38 1.99
CA ALA A 678 0.31 -37.99 2.43
C ALA A 678 0.52 -37.00 1.27
N ASN A 679 -0.40 -36.05 1.08
CA ASN A 679 -0.34 -35.07 0.01
C ASN A 679 -1.12 -33.78 0.34
N SER A 680 -1.04 -32.81 -0.58
CA SER A 680 -1.87 -31.61 -0.58
C SER A 680 -3.16 -31.83 -1.37
N THR A 681 -4.25 -31.27 -0.86
CA THR A 681 -5.54 -31.17 -1.59
C THR A 681 -5.45 -30.30 -2.85
N GLU A 682 -4.40 -29.50 -3.02
CA GLU A 682 -4.10 -28.80 -4.29
C GLU A 682 -3.77 -29.77 -5.42
N PHE A 683 -2.94 -30.78 -5.12
CA PHE A 683 -2.36 -31.67 -6.14
C PHE A 683 -3.16 -32.97 -6.29
N ASP A 684 -3.66 -33.50 -5.18
CA ASP A 684 -4.46 -34.70 -5.13
C ASP A 684 -5.73 -34.46 -4.33
N LYS A 685 -6.87 -34.42 -5.02
CA LYS A 685 -8.18 -34.21 -4.38
C LYS A 685 -8.75 -35.49 -3.76
N THR A 686 -8.09 -36.64 -3.95
CA THR A 686 -8.56 -37.93 -3.45
C THR A 686 -8.07 -38.24 -2.04
N VAL A 687 -7.05 -37.51 -1.54
CA VAL A 687 -6.56 -37.69 -0.17
C VAL A 687 -7.63 -37.33 0.87
N VAL A 688 -7.77 -38.19 1.88
CA VAL A 688 -8.77 -38.04 2.96
C VAL A 688 -8.13 -38.30 4.34
N GLY A 689 -8.72 -37.71 5.38
CA GLY A 689 -8.28 -37.93 6.76
C GLY A 689 -6.84 -37.48 7.01
N GLU A 690 -6.03 -38.34 7.63
CA GLU A 690 -4.63 -38.01 7.99
C GLU A 690 -3.70 -37.83 6.78
N GLN A 691 -4.09 -38.30 5.58
CA GLN A 691 -3.32 -38.09 4.36
C GLN A 691 -3.37 -36.64 3.87
N GLN A 692 -4.33 -35.84 4.35
CA GLN A 692 -4.47 -34.43 4.01
C GLN A 692 -3.50 -33.58 4.85
N ILE A 693 -2.23 -33.53 4.43
CA ILE A 693 -1.22 -32.73 5.12
C ILE A 693 -1.42 -31.24 4.88
N VAL A 694 -1.86 -30.88 3.67
CA VAL A 694 -2.10 -29.50 3.25
C VAL A 694 -3.50 -29.36 2.68
N ILE A 695 -4.27 -28.40 3.20
CA ILE A 695 -5.69 -28.20 2.91
C ILE A 695 -5.97 -26.79 2.38
N ASP A 696 -6.99 -26.64 1.54
CA ASP A 696 -7.50 -25.33 1.13
C ASP A 696 -8.14 -24.63 2.34
N MET A 697 -7.57 -23.50 2.76
CA MET A 697 -8.04 -22.75 3.94
C MET A 697 -8.11 -21.25 3.64
N PRO A 698 -9.03 -20.84 2.75
CA PRO A 698 -9.12 -19.45 2.31
C PRO A 698 -9.57 -18.53 3.45
N GLU A 699 -9.32 -17.24 3.28
CA GLU A 699 -9.79 -16.21 4.20
C GLU A 699 -11.21 -15.78 3.84
N HIS A 700 -12.07 -15.71 4.84
CA HIS A 700 -13.46 -15.32 4.68
C HIS A 700 -13.65 -13.90 5.23
N LYS A 701 -13.37 -12.90 4.40
CA LYS A 701 -13.64 -11.48 4.71
C LYS A 701 -15.03 -11.11 4.20
N GLY A 702 -16.06 -11.52 4.96
CA GLY A 702 -17.47 -11.45 4.56
C GLY A 702 -18.00 -10.05 4.21
N ASP A 703 -17.36 -8.99 4.73
CA ASP A 703 -17.94 -7.65 4.69
C ASP A 703 -17.20 -6.64 3.77
N GLU A 704 -15.96 -6.92 3.34
CA GLU A 704 -15.12 -5.92 2.65
C GLU A 704 -14.75 -6.21 1.18
N LYS A 705 -14.72 -7.48 0.74
CA LYS A 705 -14.16 -7.87 -0.58
C LYS A 705 -15.02 -8.84 -1.40
N GLY A 706 -16.32 -8.90 -1.10
CA GLY A 706 -17.29 -9.73 -1.81
C GLY A 706 -17.49 -11.14 -1.22
N MET A 707 -18.45 -11.88 -1.76
CA MET A 707 -18.79 -13.23 -1.28
C MET A 707 -17.77 -14.27 -1.75
N GLY A 708 -17.25 -15.12 -0.85
CA GLY A 708 -16.42 -16.27 -1.18
C GLY A 708 -15.15 -16.42 -0.32
N GLY A 709 -14.32 -17.40 -0.65
CA GLY A 709 -13.01 -17.61 -0.03
C GLY A 709 -11.92 -16.82 -0.77
N THR A 710 -11.29 -15.89 -0.08
CA THR A 710 -10.20 -15.04 -0.60
C THR A 710 -8.82 -15.65 -0.32
N MET A 711 -7.82 -15.29 -1.13
CA MET A 711 -6.42 -15.67 -0.90
C MET A 711 -5.88 -14.97 0.35
N ARG A 712 -5.03 -15.64 1.14
CA ARG A 712 -4.24 -14.98 2.19
C ARG A 712 -3.15 -14.15 1.52
N LEU A 713 -3.35 -12.84 1.54
CA LEU A 713 -2.59 -11.87 0.76
C LEU A 713 -2.23 -10.63 1.58
N GLY A 714 -1.04 -10.08 1.33
CA GLY A 714 -0.53 -8.86 1.96
C GLY A 714 0.24 -9.12 3.26
N LEU A 715 0.54 -8.03 3.98
CA LEU A 715 1.22 -8.08 5.27
C LEU A 715 0.31 -8.73 6.31
N ARG A 716 0.85 -9.69 7.07
CA ARG A 716 0.18 -10.34 8.18
C ARG A 716 1.14 -10.56 9.33
N ASP A 717 0.57 -10.53 10.52
CA ASP A 717 1.31 -10.80 11.73
C ASP A 717 1.44 -12.30 12.03
N THR A 718 2.67 -12.70 12.36
CA THR A 718 3.05 -14.03 12.85
C THR A 718 3.62 -13.91 14.25
N LEU A 719 3.13 -14.73 15.19
CA LEU A 719 3.62 -14.82 16.56
C LEU A 719 4.51 -16.05 16.75
N PHE A 720 5.64 -15.87 17.43
CA PHE A 720 6.48 -16.99 17.85
C PHE A 720 5.93 -17.65 19.13
N LEU A 721 5.82 -18.98 19.10
CA LEU A 721 5.28 -19.79 20.20
C LEU A 721 6.32 -20.16 21.26
N THR A 722 7.61 -20.06 20.93
CA THR A 722 8.73 -20.42 21.81
C THR A 722 9.87 -19.39 21.71
N GLU A 723 10.69 -19.29 22.76
CA GLU A 723 11.93 -18.51 22.75
C GLU A 723 13.08 -19.29 22.11
N ASN A 724 13.03 -20.61 22.19
CA ASN A 724 14.07 -21.51 21.71
C ASN A 724 13.86 -21.85 20.21
N CYS A 725 13.91 -20.81 19.38
CA CYS A 725 13.73 -20.86 17.93
C CYS A 725 14.83 -20.05 17.26
N LYS A 726 15.44 -20.62 16.20
CA LYS A 726 16.54 -19.95 15.47
C LYS A 726 16.04 -18.71 14.76
N LEU A 727 14.89 -18.78 14.08
CA LEU A 727 14.30 -17.62 13.42
C LEU A 727 13.98 -16.50 14.39
N ARG A 728 13.39 -16.79 15.55
CA ARG A 728 13.12 -15.77 16.57
C ARG A 728 14.39 -15.04 16.99
N LYS A 729 15.49 -15.77 17.21
CA LYS A 729 16.80 -15.17 17.53
C LYS A 729 17.38 -14.33 16.39
N LEU A 730 17.08 -14.67 15.14
CA LEU A 730 17.50 -13.91 13.96
C LEU A 730 16.67 -12.63 13.77
N TYR A 731 15.36 -12.69 14.02
CA TYR A 731 14.46 -11.52 13.97
C TYR A 731 14.62 -10.61 15.20
N ASP A 732 15.01 -11.15 16.35
CA ASP A 732 15.13 -10.45 17.63
C ASP A 732 13.79 -9.84 18.12
N THR A 733 12.66 -10.47 17.77
CA THR A 733 11.31 -10.03 18.14
C THR A 733 10.39 -11.21 18.46
N LYS A 734 9.35 -10.98 19.29
CA LYS A 734 8.31 -11.98 19.60
C LYS A 734 7.25 -12.13 18.50
N LYS A 735 7.08 -11.07 17.73
CA LYS A 735 6.08 -10.90 16.67
C LYS A 735 6.77 -10.36 15.43
N ILE A 736 6.40 -10.86 14.27
CA ILE A 736 6.90 -10.39 12.98
C ILE A 736 5.71 -10.11 12.07
N SER A 737 5.90 -9.22 11.10
CA SER A 737 4.91 -8.90 10.08
C SER A 737 5.54 -9.16 8.71
N GLU A 738 5.00 -10.13 7.97
CA GLU A 738 5.56 -10.58 6.70
C GLU A 738 4.47 -10.69 5.63
N ARG A 739 4.87 -10.68 4.36
CA ARG A 739 3.91 -10.68 3.25
C ARG A 739 3.56 -12.11 2.83
N HIS A 740 2.27 -12.37 2.70
CA HIS A 740 1.75 -13.65 2.23
C HIS A 740 1.14 -13.55 0.84
N ARG A 741 1.18 -14.66 0.10
CA ARG A 741 0.49 -14.86 -1.18
C ARG A 741 0.25 -16.33 -1.40
N HIS A 742 -0.75 -16.88 -0.70
CA HIS A 742 -1.08 -18.29 -0.80
C HIS A 742 -2.53 -18.56 -0.38
N ARG A 743 -2.98 -19.78 -0.62
CA ARG A 743 -4.35 -20.23 -0.32
C ARG A 743 -4.40 -21.49 0.54
N TYR A 744 -3.33 -22.29 0.48
CA TYR A 744 -3.26 -23.60 1.12
C TYR A 744 -2.44 -23.54 2.40
N GLU A 745 -2.92 -24.25 3.42
CA GLU A 745 -2.32 -24.28 4.75
C GLU A 745 -2.04 -25.71 5.21
N VAL A 746 -1.05 -25.88 6.09
CA VAL A 746 -0.84 -27.17 6.75
C VAL A 746 -2.05 -27.46 7.62
N ASN A 747 -2.61 -28.67 7.49
CA ASN A 747 -3.81 -29.08 8.20
C ASN A 747 -3.57 -29.07 9.72
N PRO A 748 -4.27 -28.23 10.50
CA PRO A 748 -4.05 -28.14 11.95
C PRO A 748 -4.24 -29.48 12.66
N ARG A 749 -5.06 -30.38 12.12
CA ARG A 749 -5.31 -31.71 12.69
C ARG A 749 -4.06 -32.61 12.66
N ILE A 750 -3.14 -32.40 11.71
CA ILE A 750 -1.92 -33.22 11.60
C ILE A 750 -0.72 -32.58 12.31
N VAL A 751 -0.75 -31.27 12.54
CA VAL A 751 0.35 -30.48 13.14
C VAL A 751 0.87 -31.08 14.46
N PRO A 752 0.03 -31.49 15.44
CA PRO A 752 0.53 -32.11 16.67
C PRO A 752 1.34 -33.39 16.42
N LYS A 753 0.92 -34.23 15.47
CA LYS A 753 1.60 -35.48 15.11
C LYS A 753 2.97 -35.20 14.49
N LEU A 754 3.06 -34.22 13.57
CA LEU A 754 4.33 -33.80 12.97
C LEU A 754 5.27 -33.19 14.03
N SER A 755 4.74 -32.38 14.94
CA SER A 755 5.50 -31.72 16.02
C SER A 755 6.11 -32.71 17.00
N ARG A 756 5.31 -33.69 17.47
CA ARG A 756 5.82 -34.75 18.36
C ARG A 756 6.93 -35.58 17.71
N ALA A 757 6.83 -35.80 16.39
CA ALA A 757 7.84 -36.51 15.62
C ALA A 757 9.13 -35.69 15.35
N GLY A 758 9.16 -34.39 15.66
CA GLY A 758 10.36 -33.55 15.64
C GLY A 758 10.30 -32.33 14.71
N LEU A 759 9.24 -32.19 13.90
CA LEU A 759 9.02 -31.00 13.05
C LEU A 759 8.24 -29.95 13.84
N LEU A 760 8.95 -29.14 14.62
CA LEU A 760 8.35 -28.23 15.59
C LEU A 760 7.76 -27.00 14.90
N PHE A 761 6.45 -26.80 15.02
CA PHE A 761 5.82 -25.56 14.57
C PHE A 761 6.02 -24.48 15.63
N VAL A 762 6.75 -23.43 15.25
CA VAL A 762 7.25 -22.39 16.17
C VAL A 762 6.61 -21.03 15.93
N GLY A 763 5.83 -20.87 14.85
CA GLY A 763 5.15 -19.62 14.52
C GLY A 763 3.73 -19.85 14.06
N MET A 764 2.81 -19.00 14.54
CA MET A 764 1.39 -19.03 14.17
C MET A 764 0.94 -17.67 13.63
N GLY A 765 0.07 -17.68 12.62
CA GLY A 765 -0.56 -16.46 12.12
C GLY A 765 -1.64 -15.97 13.08
N THR A 766 -1.71 -14.65 13.28
CA THR A 766 -2.84 -14.02 13.98
C THR A 766 -3.93 -13.62 13.00
N ASN A 767 -5.20 -13.78 13.40
CA ASN A 767 -6.33 -13.29 12.61
C ASN A 767 -6.66 -11.88 13.10
N GLU A 768 -6.20 -10.86 12.37
CA GLU A 768 -6.32 -9.45 12.76
C GLU A 768 -7.78 -8.92 12.75
N ASP A 769 -8.71 -9.58 12.06
CA ASP A 769 -10.06 -9.02 11.81
C ASP A 769 -11.19 -9.75 12.55
N MET A 770 -11.21 -9.67 13.88
CA MET A 770 -12.45 -9.88 14.66
C MET A 770 -12.75 -8.66 15.53
N VAL A 771 -13.04 -7.54 14.87
CA VAL A 771 -13.67 -6.39 15.51
C VAL A 771 -15.19 -6.62 15.52
N HIS A 772 -15.70 -6.92 16.72
CA HIS A 772 -17.06 -6.71 17.22
C HIS A 772 -18.27 -6.95 16.29
N VAL A 773 -18.84 -8.15 16.33
CA VAL A 773 -20.27 -8.34 15.94
C VAL A 773 -21.15 -8.84 17.09
N ASP A 774 -20.63 -9.55 18.09
CA ASP A 774 -21.40 -9.90 19.29
C ASP A 774 -20.47 -9.95 20.49
N GLY A 775 -20.93 -9.50 21.67
CA GLY A 775 -20.16 -9.38 22.91
C GLY A 775 -19.64 -10.69 23.54
N SER A 776 -19.20 -11.66 22.73
CA SER A 776 -18.55 -12.90 23.17
C SER A 776 -17.03 -12.84 22.92
N THR A 777 -16.33 -12.19 23.84
CA THR A 777 -14.88 -11.88 23.83
C THR A 777 -13.96 -13.07 24.12
N SER A 778 -14.29 -14.31 23.71
CA SER A 778 -13.68 -15.50 24.33
C SER A 778 -12.70 -16.32 23.48
N SER A 779 -12.55 -16.11 22.16
CA SER A 779 -11.69 -17.00 21.32
C SER A 779 -10.34 -16.38 20.95
N HIS A 780 -10.29 -15.21 20.30
CA HIS A 780 -9.02 -14.60 19.84
C HIS A 780 -8.12 -14.11 20.99
N SER A 781 -8.70 -13.44 21.99
CA SER A 781 -7.96 -13.01 23.19
C SER A 781 -7.46 -14.22 24.00
N SER A 782 -8.18 -15.34 23.97
CA SER A 782 -7.77 -16.60 24.62
C SER A 782 -6.66 -17.29 23.83
N LEU A 783 -6.70 -17.29 22.50
CA LEU A 783 -5.62 -17.79 21.63
C LEU A 783 -4.32 -17.00 21.84
N LEU A 784 -4.41 -15.67 21.87
CA LEU A 784 -3.27 -14.79 22.20
C LEU A 784 -2.77 -15.06 23.62
N LYS A 785 -3.65 -15.14 24.62
CA LYS A 785 -3.25 -15.50 25.99
C LYS A 785 -2.63 -16.89 26.11
N LEU A 786 -3.06 -17.87 25.31
CA LEU A 786 -2.47 -19.21 25.27
C LEU A 786 -1.07 -19.17 24.64
N ALA A 787 -0.92 -18.46 23.51
CA ALA A 787 0.36 -18.24 22.86
C ALA A 787 1.34 -17.48 23.77
N GLU A 788 0.87 -16.39 24.40
CA GLU A 788 1.61 -15.47 25.27
C GLU A 788 1.78 -15.95 26.72
N SER A 789 1.07 -17.01 27.14
CA SER A 789 1.15 -17.53 28.51
C SER A 789 2.61 -17.78 28.91
N GLU A 790 3.04 -17.08 29.97
CA GLU A 790 4.40 -17.18 30.50
C GLU A 790 4.64 -18.56 31.13
N THR A 791 5.88 -19.02 30.96
CA THR A 791 6.50 -20.19 31.60
C THR A 791 6.56 -20.03 33.12
N SER A 792 5.41 -20.03 33.80
CA SER A 792 5.31 -20.04 35.26
C SER A 792 5.21 -21.47 35.78
N LYS A 793 6.33 -22.19 35.77
CA LYS A 793 6.62 -23.21 36.79
C LYS A 793 8.04 -22.97 37.28
N THR A 794 8.13 -22.45 38.50
CA THR A 794 9.33 -22.44 39.34
C THR A 794 10.03 -23.80 39.27
N VAL A 795 11.19 -23.84 38.62
CA VAL A 795 12.12 -24.97 38.72
C VAL A 795 13.20 -24.55 39.71
N GLU A 796 13.15 -25.15 40.90
CA GLU A 796 14.27 -25.12 41.84
C GLU A 796 15.53 -25.67 41.15
N GLU A 797 16.63 -24.95 41.34
CA GLU A 797 17.96 -25.16 40.77
C GLU A 797 18.39 -26.63 40.71
N LYS A 798 18.37 -27.23 39.51
CA LYS A 798 19.26 -28.35 39.15
C LYS A 798 19.83 -28.14 37.75
N ASN A 799 21.14 -27.88 37.74
CA ASN A 799 21.98 -27.61 36.57
C ASN A 799 22.12 -28.85 35.66
N THR A 800 21.38 -28.87 34.54
CA THR A 800 21.78 -29.54 33.29
C THR A 800 21.01 -28.92 32.11
N GLU A 801 21.70 -28.36 31.11
CA GLU A 801 21.10 -27.72 29.92
C GLU A 801 20.13 -28.66 29.16
N GLU A 802 20.38 -29.97 29.17
CA GLU A 802 19.54 -30.98 28.53
C GLU A 802 18.15 -31.11 29.19
N VAL A 803 18.05 -30.93 30.51
CA VAL A 803 16.77 -31.04 31.24
C VAL A 803 15.90 -29.80 30.98
N HIS A 804 16.52 -28.63 30.83
CA HIS A 804 15.82 -27.39 30.50
C HIS A 804 15.23 -27.43 29.07
N ALA A 805 16.02 -27.86 28.09
CA ALA A 805 15.57 -27.98 26.70
C ALA A 805 14.44 -29.00 26.52
N ALA A 806 14.49 -30.12 27.26
CA ALA A 806 13.41 -31.12 27.27
C ALA A 806 12.10 -30.53 27.85
N SER A 807 12.19 -29.73 28.91
CA SER A 807 11.03 -29.07 29.52
C SER A 807 10.39 -28.03 28.58
N GLU A 808 11.19 -27.22 27.88
CA GLU A 808 10.68 -26.23 26.92
C GLU A 808 9.98 -26.87 25.72
N ARG A 809 10.50 -28.00 25.23
CA ARG A 809 9.90 -28.76 24.13
C ARG A 809 8.50 -29.24 24.51
N GLU A 810 8.35 -29.87 25.68
CA GLU A 810 7.04 -30.36 26.13
C GLU A 810 6.04 -29.22 26.31
N ILE A 811 6.48 -28.05 26.77
CA ILE A 811 5.64 -26.86 26.86
C ILE A 811 5.17 -26.42 25.47
N LEU A 812 6.07 -26.38 24.48
CA LEU A 812 5.70 -26.04 23.10
C LEU A 812 4.72 -27.06 22.51
N LEU A 813 4.96 -28.36 22.70
CA LEU A 813 4.07 -29.42 22.22
C LEU A 813 2.67 -29.31 22.83
N SER A 814 2.57 -29.06 24.14
CA SER A 814 1.29 -28.79 24.80
C SER A 814 0.59 -27.57 24.20
N LYS A 815 1.31 -26.46 23.99
CA LYS A 815 0.75 -25.25 23.34
C LYS A 815 0.20 -25.57 21.95
N ILE A 816 0.93 -26.33 21.14
CA ILE A 816 0.51 -26.72 19.79
C ILE A 816 -0.76 -27.58 19.84
N GLU A 817 -0.82 -28.55 20.77
CA GLU A 817 -1.99 -29.40 20.95
C GLU A 817 -3.23 -28.60 21.34
N ASP A 818 -3.10 -27.69 22.31
CA ASP A 818 -4.19 -26.82 22.76
C ASP A 818 -4.69 -25.91 21.63
N LEU A 819 -3.77 -25.35 20.84
CA LEU A 819 -4.11 -24.50 19.70
C LEU A 819 -4.82 -25.28 18.58
N CYS A 820 -4.37 -26.50 18.29
CA CYS A 820 -4.93 -27.34 17.23
C CYS A 820 -6.20 -28.11 17.64
N ALA A 821 -6.50 -28.20 18.95
CA ALA A 821 -7.69 -28.88 19.48
C ALA A 821 -8.98 -28.05 19.40
N ILE A 822 -8.91 -26.76 19.04
CA ILE A 822 -10.09 -25.88 18.95
C ILE A 822 -10.93 -26.32 17.74
N GLU A 823 -12.07 -26.96 18.01
CA GLU A 823 -12.95 -27.57 17.01
C GLU A 823 -13.61 -26.57 16.04
N ASP A 824 -13.76 -27.00 14.78
CA ASP A 824 -14.49 -26.36 13.67
C ASP A 824 -16.02 -26.28 13.88
N ASP A 825 -16.57 -26.81 14.97
CA ASP A 825 -18.02 -27.01 15.19
C ASP A 825 -18.80 -25.72 15.49
N LYS A 826 -18.14 -24.57 15.44
CA LYS A 826 -18.78 -23.25 15.47
C LYS A 826 -18.43 -22.51 14.19
N ILE A 827 -19.40 -22.45 13.29
CA ILE A 827 -19.40 -21.57 12.10
C ILE A 827 -18.96 -20.17 12.58
N GLY A 828 -17.71 -19.81 12.30
CA GLY A 828 -17.13 -18.52 12.70
C GLY A 828 -15.96 -18.55 13.69
N VAL A 829 -15.37 -19.70 14.06
CA VAL A 829 -14.10 -19.69 14.83
C VAL A 829 -12.89 -19.70 13.88
N ALA A 830 -12.00 -18.74 14.09
CA ALA A 830 -10.66 -18.63 13.50
C ALA A 830 -9.89 -19.96 13.54
N SER A 831 -9.73 -20.62 12.40
CA SER A 831 -8.81 -21.76 12.27
C SER A 831 -7.37 -21.28 12.49
N VAL A 832 -6.62 -21.97 13.35
CA VAL A 832 -5.21 -21.68 13.62
C VAL A 832 -4.38 -22.01 12.38
N ARG A 833 -3.55 -21.07 11.93
CA ARG A 833 -2.63 -21.25 10.80
C ARG A 833 -1.20 -21.31 11.32
N MET A 834 -0.51 -22.40 11.05
CA MET A 834 0.89 -22.54 11.42
C MET A 834 1.77 -22.08 10.27
N GLU A 835 2.58 -21.06 10.53
CA GLU A 835 3.28 -20.32 9.48
C GLU A 835 4.79 -20.55 9.48
N ILE A 836 5.34 -21.10 10.57
CA ILE A 836 6.77 -21.37 10.71
C ILE A 836 6.99 -22.73 11.38
N PHE A 837 7.86 -23.56 10.80
CA PHE A 837 8.43 -24.71 11.49
C PHE A 837 9.96 -24.72 11.48
N GLU A 838 10.54 -25.43 12.46
CA GLU A 838 11.95 -25.79 12.52
C GLU A 838 12.09 -27.30 12.81
N LEU A 839 13.02 -27.98 12.14
CA LEU A 839 13.33 -29.37 12.44
C LEU A 839 14.30 -29.49 13.62
N GLN A 840 13.91 -30.26 14.63
CA GLN A 840 14.75 -30.53 15.79
C GLN A 840 16.03 -31.28 15.40
N GLY A 841 17.17 -30.84 15.95
CA GLY A 841 18.48 -31.49 15.75
C GLY A 841 19.18 -31.18 14.42
N HIS A 842 18.51 -30.50 13.48
CA HIS A 842 19.10 -30.15 12.18
C HIS A 842 19.80 -28.77 12.24
N PRO A 843 20.95 -28.56 11.56
CA PRO A 843 21.71 -27.29 11.61
C PRO A 843 20.88 -26.07 11.16
N TYR A 844 20.11 -26.19 10.08
CA TYR A 844 19.12 -25.20 9.67
C TYR A 844 18.10 -25.85 8.73
N PHE A 845 16.90 -26.16 9.19
CA PHE A 845 15.82 -26.67 8.33
C PHE A 845 14.56 -25.94 8.75
N VAL A 846 14.22 -24.94 7.95
CA VAL A 846 13.21 -23.94 8.26
C VAL A 846 12.19 -23.91 7.14
N GLY A 847 10.91 -23.92 7.49
CA GLY A 847 9.81 -23.69 6.56
C GLY A 847 9.01 -22.48 6.99
N VAL A 848 8.73 -21.58 6.06
CA VAL A 848 7.90 -20.38 6.27
C VAL A 848 6.78 -20.30 5.23
N GLN A 849 5.58 -19.91 5.64
CA GLN A 849 4.44 -19.70 4.72
C GLN A 849 4.52 -18.35 3.98
N PHE A 850 5.02 -17.32 4.66
CA PHE A 850 5.23 -16.00 4.06
C PHE A 850 6.41 -15.98 3.09
N HIS A 851 6.55 -14.87 2.37
CA HIS A 851 7.61 -14.62 1.40
C HIS A 851 8.69 -13.70 1.97
N PRO A 852 9.76 -14.23 2.59
CA PRO A 852 10.81 -13.44 3.24
C PRO A 852 11.63 -12.58 2.27
N GLU A 853 11.51 -12.80 0.96
CA GLU A 853 12.23 -12.09 -0.10
C GLU A 853 11.71 -10.68 -0.41
N TYR A 854 10.46 -10.37 -0.03
CA TYR A 854 9.83 -9.09 -0.36
C TYR A 854 10.33 -7.95 0.54
N LEU A 855 10.53 -8.21 1.84
CA LEU A 855 10.96 -7.19 2.82
C LEU A 855 12.49 -7.09 2.97
N SER A 856 13.26 -7.75 2.11
CA SER A 856 14.73 -7.75 2.15
C SER A 856 15.32 -6.47 1.56
N HIS A 857 16.13 -5.74 2.33
CA HIS A 857 16.84 -4.54 1.88
C HIS A 857 18.36 -4.74 1.81
N PRO A 858 19.10 -3.99 0.97
CA PRO A 858 20.55 -4.10 0.89
C PRO A 858 21.25 -3.83 2.24
N LEU A 859 20.68 -2.95 3.05
CA LEU A 859 21.21 -2.59 4.37
C LEU A 859 20.71 -3.48 5.51
N GLN A 860 19.59 -4.17 5.29
CA GLN A 860 18.97 -5.07 6.26
C GLN A 860 18.45 -6.31 5.51
N PRO A 861 19.24 -7.40 5.46
CA PRO A 861 18.86 -8.59 4.75
C PRO A 861 17.71 -9.29 5.49
N SER A 862 16.92 -10.04 4.72
CA SER A 862 15.87 -10.89 5.27
C SER A 862 16.43 -11.95 6.25
N PRO A 863 15.93 -12.02 7.51
CA PRO A 863 16.48 -12.92 8.52
C PRO A 863 16.45 -14.42 8.16
N PRO A 864 15.39 -14.99 7.57
CA PRO A 864 15.40 -16.40 7.15
C PRO A 864 16.42 -16.72 6.05
N LEU A 865 16.64 -15.80 5.12
CA LEU A 865 17.62 -15.98 4.05
C LEU A 865 19.06 -15.76 4.56
N PHE A 866 19.25 -14.80 5.47
CA PHE A 866 20.51 -14.60 6.17
C PHE A 866 20.89 -15.80 7.02
N GLY A 867 19.94 -16.38 7.75
CA GLY A 867 20.12 -17.63 8.50
C GLY A 867 20.57 -18.79 7.62
N LEU A 868 19.95 -18.95 6.43
CA LEU A 868 20.33 -19.96 5.44
C LEU A 868 21.79 -19.79 4.98
N ILE A 869 22.18 -18.57 4.59
CA ILE A 869 23.55 -18.30 4.13
C ILE A 869 24.56 -18.49 5.27
N CYS A 870 24.24 -18.05 6.48
CA CYS A 870 25.09 -18.27 7.65
C CYS A 870 25.25 -19.76 7.97
N ALA A 871 24.19 -20.55 7.84
CA ALA A 871 24.25 -21.99 8.04
C ALA A 871 25.10 -22.67 6.96
N ALA A 872 24.89 -22.33 5.69
CA ALA A 872 25.63 -22.85 4.55
C ALA A 872 27.14 -22.51 4.60
N SER A 873 27.49 -21.40 5.24
CA SER A 873 28.88 -20.94 5.42
C SER A 873 29.50 -21.31 6.77
N GLY A 874 28.78 -22.01 7.65
CA GLY A 874 29.24 -22.40 8.99
C GLY A 874 29.33 -21.26 10.01
N GLN A 875 28.69 -20.11 9.74
CA GLN A 875 28.73 -18.91 10.57
C GLN A 875 27.53 -18.77 11.52
N LEU A 876 26.47 -19.57 11.36
CA LEU A 876 25.20 -19.40 12.09
C LEU A 876 25.36 -19.50 13.62
N GLU A 877 26.02 -20.54 14.13
CA GLU A 877 26.20 -20.74 15.57
C GLU A 877 26.99 -19.60 16.22
N SER A 878 28.03 -19.11 15.53
CA SER A 878 28.78 -17.92 15.95
C SER A 878 27.86 -16.71 16.07
N PHE A 879 27.02 -16.49 15.05
CA PHE A 879 26.08 -15.38 15.04
C PHE A 879 25.04 -15.46 16.17
N LEU A 880 24.44 -16.63 16.38
CA LEU A 880 23.43 -16.86 17.41
C LEU A 880 24.00 -16.73 18.84
N ARG A 881 25.28 -17.01 19.06
CA ARG A 881 25.97 -16.83 20.35
C ARG A 881 26.39 -15.39 20.64
N GLY A 882 26.03 -14.44 19.76
CA GLY A 882 26.34 -13.02 19.92
C GLY A 882 27.68 -12.59 19.34
N SER A 883 28.46 -13.50 18.73
CA SER A 883 29.58 -13.13 17.87
C SER A 883 29.01 -12.58 16.55
N LYS A 884 28.53 -11.34 16.61
CA LYS A 884 27.98 -10.65 15.44
C LYS A 884 29.12 -10.53 14.43
N VAL A 885 29.00 -11.23 13.30
CA VAL A 885 29.70 -10.81 12.07
C VAL A 885 29.28 -9.36 11.91
N PRO A 886 30.20 -8.38 11.98
CA PRO A 886 29.79 -7.01 12.04
C PRO A 886 29.10 -6.71 10.71
N SER A 887 27.78 -6.49 10.77
CA SER A 887 27.00 -6.01 9.65
C SER A 887 27.63 -4.71 9.16
N PRO A 888 27.51 -4.38 7.86
CA PRO A 888 28.00 -3.11 7.32
C PRO A 888 27.59 -1.93 8.20
N MET A 889 26.35 -1.93 8.70
CA MET A 889 25.82 -0.94 9.65
C MET A 889 26.52 -0.92 11.00
N SER A 890 26.90 -2.08 11.56
CA SER A 890 27.63 -2.15 12.84
C SER A 890 29.10 -1.75 12.71
N VAL A 891 29.76 -2.03 11.57
CA VAL A 891 31.10 -1.50 11.26
C VAL A 891 31.05 0.02 11.16
N LEU A 892 30.02 0.56 10.49
CA LEU A 892 29.81 2.00 10.36
C LEU A 892 29.54 2.67 11.72
N LYS A 893 28.65 2.08 12.53
CA LYS A 893 28.37 2.58 13.89
C LYS A 893 29.59 2.49 14.82
N ALA A 894 30.43 1.46 14.65
CA ALA A 894 31.69 1.34 15.38
C ALA A 894 32.74 2.37 14.92
N ALA A 895 32.83 2.67 13.63
CA ALA A 895 33.69 3.72 13.08
C ALA A 895 33.26 5.12 13.55
N GLU A 896 31.95 5.37 13.68
CA GLU A 896 31.39 6.61 14.23
C GLU A 896 31.69 6.78 15.73
N ASN A 897 31.80 5.69 16.48
CA ASN A 897 32.11 5.72 17.91
C ASN A 897 33.61 5.94 18.23
N TYR A 898 34.49 5.90 17.23
CA TYR A 898 35.90 6.27 17.39
C TYR A 898 36.09 7.79 17.26
N SER A 899 35.93 8.46 18.41
CA SER A 899 36.38 9.82 18.77
C SER A 899 35.54 11.02 18.27
N PRO A 900 34.95 11.82 19.19
CA PRO A 900 34.17 13.02 18.84
C PRO A 900 35.00 14.15 18.18
N ASN A 901 36.33 14.13 18.29
CA ASN A 901 37.21 15.12 17.65
C ASN A 901 37.79 14.66 16.29
N ILE A 902 37.50 13.43 15.88
CA ILE A 902 37.92 12.87 14.59
C ILE A 902 36.72 12.74 13.64
N GLY A 903 35.49 12.67 14.17
CA GLY A 903 34.25 12.66 13.39
C GLY A 903 34.17 13.77 12.34
N GLU A 904 34.44 15.02 12.72
CA GLU A 904 34.46 16.13 11.75
C GLU A 904 35.60 16.00 10.72
N ASN A 905 36.79 15.55 11.12
CA ASN A 905 37.95 15.42 10.22
C ASN A 905 37.89 14.18 9.32
N VAL A 906 37.27 13.07 9.73
CA VAL A 906 37.05 11.88 8.90
C VAL A 906 35.84 12.08 8.02
N ILE A 907 34.79 12.75 8.49
CA ILE A 907 33.64 13.12 7.65
C ILE A 907 34.06 14.20 6.66
N GLN A 908 34.83 15.24 7.05
CA GLN A 908 35.44 16.18 6.10
C GLN A 908 36.47 15.51 5.20
N ALA A 909 37.32 14.61 5.69
CA ALA A 909 38.25 13.87 4.82
C ALA A 909 37.53 12.91 3.88
N THR A 910 36.36 12.39 4.24
CA THR A 910 35.54 11.54 3.36
C THR A 910 34.72 12.38 2.40
N HIS A 911 34.24 13.55 2.80
CA HIS A 911 33.59 14.52 1.94
C HIS A 911 34.60 15.14 0.96
N LEU A 912 35.83 15.39 1.43
CA LEU A 912 37.00 15.71 0.61
C LEU A 912 37.42 14.52 -0.21
N TYR A 913 37.35 13.26 0.22
CA TYR A 913 37.73 12.11 -0.62
C TYR A 913 36.67 11.84 -1.71
N VAL A 914 35.38 11.94 -1.38
CA VAL A 914 34.26 11.81 -2.32
C VAL A 914 34.23 13.00 -3.30
N ASN A 915 34.56 14.21 -2.85
CA ASN A 915 34.69 15.39 -3.71
C ASN A 915 36.07 15.53 -4.38
N GLU A 916 37.17 15.02 -3.82
CA GLU A 916 38.52 15.09 -4.42
C GLU A 916 38.67 14.03 -5.48
N ILE A 917 37.95 12.91 -5.42
CA ILE A 917 37.76 12.03 -6.59
C ILE A 917 37.09 12.79 -7.75
N SER A 918 36.33 13.86 -7.50
CA SER A 918 35.81 14.73 -8.56
C SER A 918 36.86 15.71 -9.15
N THR A 919 37.95 15.97 -8.43
CA THR A 919 39.03 16.87 -8.87
C THR A 919 40.31 16.15 -9.31
N LEU A 920 40.58 14.92 -8.81
CA LEU A 920 41.77 14.16 -9.16
C LEU A 920 41.73 13.65 -10.61
N ASP A 921 40.55 13.30 -11.14
CA ASP A 921 40.43 12.86 -12.55
C ASP A 921 40.53 14.02 -13.55
N ARG A 922 40.21 15.26 -13.16
CA ARG A 922 40.49 16.44 -14.00
C ARG A 922 42.00 16.64 -14.21
N ASN A 923 42.82 16.28 -13.22
CA ASN A 923 44.27 16.34 -13.33
C ASN A 923 44.87 15.11 -14.03
N ILE A 924 44.16 13.97 -14.05
CA ILE A 924 44.58 12.78 -14.82
C ILE A 924 44.31 13.00 -16.32
N ASP A 925 43.18 13.63 -16.69
CA ASP A 925 42.92 14.00 -18.09
C ASP A 925 43.93 15.04 -18.64
N GLU A 926 44.45 15.95 -17.81
CA GLU A 926 45.55 16.84 -18.19
C GLU A 926 46.93 16.15 -18.16
N ALA A 927 47.18 15.23 -17.23
CA ALA A 927 48.45 14.51 -17.15
C ALA A 927 48.64 13.50 -18.29
N VAL A 928 47.58 12.82 -18.73
CA VAL A 928 47.60 11.85 -19.84
C VAL A 928 47.87 12.51 -21.20
N LEU A 929 47.68 13.82 -21.33
CA LEU A 929 48.07 14.58 -22.52
C LEU A 929 49.56 15.02 -22.53
N SER A 930 50.31 14.82 -21.43
CA SER A 930 51.68 15.32 -21.30
C SER A 930 52.78 14.25 -21.16
N SER A 931 52.47 12.99 -20.86
CA SER A 931 53.48 11.95 -20.64
C SER A 931 53.41 10.80 -21.64
N ASN A 932 53.76 11.09 -22.89
CA ASN A 932 54.31 10.09 -23.81
C ASN A 932 55.78 9.83 -23.44
N SER A 933 56.05 9.05 -22.40
CA SER A 933 57.29 8.28 -22.23
C SER A 933 57.24 7.45 -20.94
N GLU A 934 57.20 6.12 -21.11
CA GLU A 934 57.57 5.09 -20.12
C GLU A 934 56.74 5.00 -18.82
N CYS A 935 55.68 4.18 -18.82
CA CYS A 935 55.68 2.80 -18.28
C CYS A 935 54.28 2.18 -18.38
#